data_AF-A0A0U5JDF6-F1
#
_entry.id   AF-A0A0U5JDF6-F1
#
_cell.length_a   1.000
_cell.length_b   1.000
_cell.length_c   1.000
_cell.angle_alpha   90.00
_cell.angle_beta   90.00
_cell.angle_gamma   90.00
#
_symmetry.space_group_name_H-M   'P 1'
#
loop_
_entity.id
_entity.type
_entity.pdbx_description
1 polymer ?
#
loop_
_entity_poly.entity_id
_entity_poly.type
_entity_poly.pdbx_seq_one_letter_code
_entity_poly.pdbx_strand_id
1 'polypeptide(L)'
;MRACMLSPFTTLKIALIALFATLITTAFLFIPTQTKEEKLEHLTKNALVKFLELPLYFEGNVGQLPSEIKYKTQRLGHSFYFTEQEIAIAVPIAKKSEQKQEFSVLKMEFVKANQNLNLKGVDEQSCKSHYFIGSNSNQWHIDIPNYTKEIYENLYTGIDAVFYGNGQVLEYDLCVAPGADPNEVHVHFEGIKELTLDKKGNLQISTPDGQQLLMQKPFVYQINNEKKAEIPGEFVLLAKNDIGFKIGSYDRSSSLIIDPILSYSTHLGGSGEDFGVALAVDTSGNAYIAGLANSVDFPTTPGAFQEILTGDIDSFVSKLNASGTALIYSTYLGGSLNDLANELVIDSSGNAYITGSTFSPNYPTTPGAFQVSPPGSGANAFLTKLNATGSALIFSTYLGGSGVNQSASLAIDSAGNSYLTGLTTSADFPVTPGAFQTTLNGVFNSFITKFNSTGSALIYSTYLGGSQAEQGTRITVDSSNQAYAIGATLSTDFPVTPGAFQTSKPGATNGYVTKLNATGTALIYSTYLGGNNLDGPSGIAVDSTGNAHIVGFTDSTNFPTTPGAFQTSFLGTRDAFALKLNATGTGLIYSTLLGGSTTNQATSLVLEPSGSIYLVGITASPDFPTTPDAFQSTLAGGIDVILSQLNAEGSALLYSTYMGGSADDLGLGIALDGMGGLYIAGASASSNFPTTPDSFQPTLAGSNSAFIAKFRLAAPIVPIVTAISPNSGSESGGTVVTITGSSFTATSEVFFGSTAAIFEIISDTEIRAIAPPGMGTVQVVITGPTGTSETTPASAFTYLPEPPQPGKVLPPTHLKGTQKKNRFLSQTDYINVLKWKAPKQGNPPISYKIYRLPQLNKAISVTPAFLPLEFKDHNRKKSKAYTYLIIAVDEFGNVSAPASITVKPN
;
A
#
# COMPACT_ATOMS: atom_id res chain seq x y z
N MET A 1 -36.33 -40.86 -31.47
CA MET A 1 -36.42 -40.99 -32.94
C MET A 1 -36.25 -39.61 -33.57
N ARG A 2 -35.60 -39.50 -34.74
CA ARG A 2 -35.49 -38.31 -35.63
C ARG A 2 -35.06 -36.99 -34.94
N ALA A 3 -33.85 -36.45 -35.08
CA ALA A 3 -32.94 -36.23 -36.22
C ALA A 3 -33.26 -35.02 -37.13
N CYS A 4 -32.49 -33.93 -36.93
CA CYS A 4 -31.92 -32.97 -37.90
C CYS A 4 -30.68 -32.41 -37.15
N MET A 5 -29.42 -32.50 -37.58
CA MET A 5 -28.77 -32.19 -38.88
C MET A 5 -29.02 -30.76 -39.35
N LEU A 6 -27.98 -29.91 -39.29
CA LEU A 6 -27.31 -29.36 -40.48
C LEU A 6 -26.06 -28.53 -40.13
N SER A 7 -24.91 -29.02 -40.62
CA SER A 7 -23.71 -28.26 -41.04
C SER A 7 -23.49 -28.62 -42.53
N PRO A 8 -22.38 -28.32 -43.26
CA PRO A 8 -21.14 -27.56 -42.95
C PRO A 8 -20.73 -26.57 -44.09
N PHE A 9 -19.41 -26.48 -44.39
CA PHE A 9 -18.69 -25.70 -45.44
C PHE A 9 -18.42 -24.22 -45.08
N THR A 10 -17.19 -23.77 -44.75
CA THR A 10 -15.91 -23.60 -45.55
C THR A 10 -15.98 -22.45 -46.57
N THR A 11 -14.92 -21.72 -46.95
CA THR A 11 -13.45 -21.98 -47.01
C THR A 11 -12.74 -20.58 -47.10
N LEU A 12 -11.69 -20.22 -46.34
CA LEU A 12 -10.24 -20.55 -46.45
C LEU A 12 -9.39 -19.60 -47.35
N LYS A 13 -8.30 -19.01 -46.79
CA LYS A 13 -7.12 -18.37 -47.45
C LYS A 13 -7.37 -17.02 -48.20
N ILE A 14 -6.43 -16.10 -48.48
CA ILE A 14 -4.92 -16.10 -48.49
C ILE A 14 -4.36 -14.64 -48.41
N ALA A 15 -3.06 -14.47 -48.07
CA ALA A 15 -2.15 -13.29 -48.25
C ALA A 15 -2.60 -11.85 -47.83
N LEU A 16 -1.82 -10.97 -47.17
CA LEU A 16 -0.37 -10.67 -47.11
C LEU A 16 0.16 -9.81 -48.30
N ILE A 17 1.06 -8.85 -47.99
CA ILE A 17 1.85 -7.97 -48.90
C ILE A 17 1.11 -6.75 -49.51
N ALA A 18 1.03 -5.67 -48.71
CA ALA A 18 1.66 -4.34 -48.88
C ALA A 18 1.65 -3.53 -50.23
N LEU A 19 2.03 -2.24 -50.07
CA LEU A 19 2.64 -1.28 -51.02
C LEU A 19 1.76 -0.27 -51.82
N PHE A 20 2.14 1.02 -51.72
CA PHE A 20 1.77 2.21 -52.54
C PHE A 20 0.30 2.70 -52.56
N ALA A 21 -0.05 3.99 -52.71
CA ALA A 21 0.68 5.28 -52.77
C ALA A 21 -0.22 6.41 -52.18
N THR A 22 0.19 7.26 -51.23
CA THR A 22 0.86 8.58 -51.36
C THR A 22 0.38 9.57 -52.43
N LEU A 23 -0.18 10.71 -51.97
CA LEU A 23 -0.09 12.07 -52.56
C LEU A 23 -0.17 13.05 -51.35
N ILE A 24 0.81 13.90 -50.98
CA ILE A 24 1.62 14.95 -51.69
C ILE A 24 0.77 16.22 -51.91
N THR A 25 1.17 17.47 -51.62
CA THR A 25 2.45 18.26 -51.63
C THR A 25 2.31 19.40 -50.58
N THR A 26 3.27 20.10 -49.94
CA THR A 26 4.77 20.17 -49.79
C THR A 26 5.06 21.10 -48.55
N ALA A 27 6.25 21.55 -48.11
CA ALA A 27 7.66 21.62 -48.56
C ALA A 27 8.58 21.42 -47.32
N PHE A 28 9.66 20.62 -47.31
CA PHE A 28 10.94 20.65 -48.08
C PHE A 28 11.94 21.74 -47.60
N LEU A 29 13.26 21.47 -47.41
CA LEU A 29 14.07 20.23 -47.50
C LEU A 29 15.45 20.43 -46.82
N PHE A 30 16.06 19.40 -46.23
CA PHE A 30 17.41 18.87 -46.56
C PHE A 30 17.83 17.66 -45.67
N ILE A 31 18.42 16.63 -46.29
CA ILE A 31 18.83 15.28 -45.78
C ILE A 31 20.01 14.84 -46.71
N PRO A 32 21.14 14.21 -46.30
CA PRO A 32 21.30 12.95 -45.54
C PRO A 32 22.42 12.97 -44.45
N THR A 33 22.82 11.91 -43.72
CA THR A 33 22.72 10.43 -43.83
C THR A 33 22.30 9.71 -42.54
N GLN A 34 21.97 8.41 -42.63
CA GLN A 34 21.41 7.55 -41.57
C GLN A 34 22.44 6.99 -40.56
N THR A 35 22.00 6.72 -39.32
CA THR A 35 22.33 5.48 -38.55
C THR A 35 21.22 5.06 -37.55
N LYS A 36 20.38 4.11 -37.97
CA LYS A 36 19.92 2.88 -37.27
C LYS A 36 19.47 2.81 -35.79
N GLU A 37 19.56 3.81 -34.91
CA GLU A 37 19.48 3.58 -33.44
C GLU A 37 18.08 3.68 -32.79
N GLU A 38 17.20 4.58 -33.23
CA GLU A 38 15.95 4.96 -32.51
C GLU A 38 14.86 3.87 -32.38
N LYS A 39 15.10 2.63 -32.82
CA LYS A 39 14.14 1.52 -32.66
C LYS A 39 14.38 0.65 -31.42
N LEU A 40 15.40 0.96 -30.61
CA LEU A 40 15.77 0.16 -29.43
C LEU A 40 15.17 0.71 -28.12
N GLU A 41 15.17 2.02 -27.91
CA GLU A 41 14.76 2.65 -26.63
C GLU A 41 13.29 2.48 -26.26
N HIS A 42 12.39 2.39 -27.25
CA HIS A 42 10.96 2.27 -26.96
C HIS A 42 10.52 0.84 -26.63
N LEU A 43 11.36 -0.16 -26.97
CA LEU A 43 11.14 -1.56 -26.63
C LEU A 43 11.71 -1.91 -25.24
N THR A 44 12.84 -1.32 -24.85
CA THR A 44 13.48 -1.62 -23.55
C THR A 44 12.65 -1.17 -22.35
N LYS A 45 11.98 -0.01 -22.40
CA LYS A 45 11.21 0.53 -21.24
C LYS A 45 10.07 -0.39 -20.81
N ASN A 46 9.24 -0.87 -21.74
CA ASN A 46 8.15 -1.80 -21.41
C ASN A 46 8.64 -3.21 -21.11
N ALA A 47 9.79 -3.62 -21.66
CA ALA A 47 10.41 -4.90 -21.32
C ALA A 47 10.99 -4.90 -19.89
N LEU A 48 11.61 -3.79 -19.45
CA LEU A 48 12.26 -3.70 -18.13
C LEU A 48 11.25 -3.77 -16.98
N VAL A 49 10.12 -3.06 -17.10
CA VAL A 49 9.02 -3.15 -16.11
C VAL A 49 8.50 -4.59 -16.00
N LYS A 50 8.21 -5.23 -17.14
CA LYS A 50 7.77 -6.64 -17.17
C LYS A 50 8.83 -7.64 -16.72
N PHE A 51 10.11 -7.29 -16.80
CA PHE A 51 11.21 -8.11 -16.29
C PHE A 51 11.34 -8.01 -14.76
N LEU A 52 10.98 -6.87 -14.17
CA LEU A 52 10.87 -6.67 -12.73
C LEU A 52 9.58 -7.29 -12.14
N GLU A 53 8.57 -7.58 -12.96
CA GLU A 53 7.37 -8.34 -12.60
C GLU A 53 7.59 -9.88 -12.61
N LEU A 54 8.74 -10.38 -13.09
CA LEU A 54 9.01 -11.83 -13.12
C LEU A 54 9.33 -12.38 -11.71
N PRO A 55 8.85 -13.59 -11.37
CA PRO A 55 9.28 -14.28 -10.16
C PRO A 55 10.79 -14.62 -10.24
N LEU A 56 11.44 -14.66 -9.08
CA LEU A 56 12.86 -14.98 -8.96
C LEU A 56 13.13 -16.40 -9.50
N TYR A 57 14.06 -16.50 -10.45
CA TYR A 57 14.43 -17.74 -11.15
C TYR A 57 15.93 -17.99 -11.11
N PHE A 58 16.33 -19.26 -11.21
CA PHE A 58 17.72 -19.70 -11.18
C PHE A 58 18.16 -20.10 -12.59
N GLU A 59 19.04 -19.29 -13.21
CA GLU A 59 19.60 -19.54 -14.55
C GLU A 59 20.81 -20.48 -14.43
N GLY A 60 20.79 -21.62 -15.15
CA GLY A 60 21.93 -22.55 -15.19
C GLY A 60 23.10 -22.03 -16.02
N ASN A 61 24.34 -22.31 -15.61
CA ASN A 61 25.54 -21.98 -16.38
C ASN A 61 25.88 -23.08 -17.41
N VAL A 62 25.78 -22.73 -18.69
CA VAL A 62 26.24 -23.56 -19.83
C VAL A 62 27.47 -22.95 -20.52
N GLY A 63 28.27 -22.21 -19.75
CA GLY A 63 29.50 -21.53 -20.18
C GLY A 63 29.34 -20.04 -20.46
N GLN A 64 28.16 -19.44 -20.21
CA GLN A 64 27.95 -17.99 -20.35
C GLN A 64 28.51 -17.19 -19.14
N LEU A 65 28.82 -17.88 -18.04
CA LEU A 65 29.50 -17.36 -16.85
C LEU A 65 30.78 -18.17 -16.56
N PRO A 66 31.72 -17.64 -15.76
CA PRO A 66 32.87 -18.40 -15.23
C PRO A 66 32.48 -19.79 -14.68
N SER A 67 33.32 -20.80 -14.92
CA SER A 67 33.07 -22.24 -14.72
C SER A 67 32.76 -22.67 -13.28
N GLU A 68 33.07 -21.79 -12.33
CA GLU A 68 32.92 -21.97 -10.90
C GLU A 68 31.45 -21.77 -10.49
N ILE A 69 30.75 -20.89 -11.22
CA ILE A 69 29.32 -20.58 -11.05
C ILE A 69 28.50 -21.68 -11.75
N LYS A 70 27.55 -22.26 -11.03
CA LYS A 70 26.60 -23.26 -11.54
C LYS A 70 25.24 -22.65 -11.85
N TYR A 71 24.76 -21.77 -10.98
CA TYR A 71 23.51 -21.05 -11.16
C TYR A 71 23.67 -19.56 -10.83
N LYS A 72 22.76 -18.75 -11.37
CA LYS A 72 22.69 -17.30 -11.14
C LYS A 72 21.24 -16.88 -10.91
N THR A 73 20.99 -15.99 -9.95
CA THR A 73 19.74 -15.21 -9.89
C THR A 73 20.01 -13.72 -9.66
N GLN A 74 19.03 -12.86 -9.92
CA GLN A 74 19.17 -11.40 -9.81
C GLN A 74 17.87 -10.77 -9.27
N ARG A 75 18.01 -9.73 -8.44
CA ARG A 75 16.89 -9.03 -7.79
C ARG A 75 17.25 -7.58 -7.50
N LEU A 76 16.50 -6.60 -8.02
CA LEU A 76 16.65 -5.17 -7.67
C LEU A 76 18.12 -4.70 -7.68
N GLY A 77 18.84 -4.97 -8.78
CA GLY A 77 20.27 -4.65 -8.93
C GLY A 77 21.25 -5.60 -8.23
N HIS A 78 20.81 -6.41 -7.28
CA HIS A 78 21.62 -7.45 -6.64
C HIS A 78 21.79 -8.65 -7.60
N SER A 79 22.93 -9.32 -7.52
CA SER A 79 23.18 -10.57 -8.25
C SER A 79 23.75 -11.64 -7.32
N PHE A 80 23.17 -12.83 -7.36
CA PHE A 80 23.56 -13.98 -6.57
C PHE A 80 24.15 -15.04 -7.50
N TYR A 81 25.32 -15.55 -7.17
CA TYR A 81 26.04 -16.55 -7.97
C TYR A 81 26.33 -17.76 -7.08
N PHE A 82 25.77 -18.91 -7.45
CA PHE A 82 25.85 -20.16 -6.69
C PHE A 82 27.00 -20.99 -7.26
N THR A 83 27.95 -21.38 -6.41
CA THR A 83 29.14 -22.17 -6.76
C THR A 83 29.21 -23.44 -5.91
N GLU A 84 30.13 -24.37 -6.20
CA GLU A 84 30.33 -25.58 -5.38
C GLU A 84 30.88 -25.30 -3.96
N GLN A 85 31.20 -24.06 -3.60
CA GLN A 85 31.83 -23.70 -2.31
C GLN A 85 31.14 -22.55 -1.58
N GLU A 86 30.55 -21.62 -2.34
CA GLU A 86 30.01 -20.36 -1.82
C GLU A 86 28.83 -19.82 -2.64
N ILE A 87 28.05 -18.93 -2.01
CA ILE A 87 27.13 -18.02 -2.68
C ILE A 87 27.75 -16.62 -2.64
N ALA A 88 28.12 -16.10 -3.82
CA ALA A 88 28.62 -14.74 -3.95
C ALA A 88 27.45 -13.78 -4.25
N ILE A 89 27.31 -12.75 -3.41
CA ILE A 89 26.23 -11.76 -3.43
C ILE A 89 26.85 -10.40 -3.80
N ALA A 90 26.61 -9.95 -5.02
CA ALA A 90 27.01 -8.64 -5.51
C ALA A 90 25.93 -7.60 -5.19
N VAL A 91 26.25 -6.67 -4.28
CA VAL A 91 25.41 -5.57 -3.80
C VAL A 91 25.82 -4.27 -4.50
N PRO A 92 24.93 -3.57 -5.24
CA PRO A 92 25.31 -2.35 -5.96
C PRO A 92 25.65 -1.19 -5.00
N ILE A 93 26.77 -0.51 -5.25
CA ILE A 93 27.19 0.66 -4.46
C ILE A 93 26.61 1.94 -5.07
N ALA A 94 25.94 2.76 -4.27
CA ALA A 94 25.46 4.08 -4.68
C ALA A 94 26.62 5.11 -4.76
N LYS A 95 27.00 5.52 -5.98
CA LYS A 95 28.06 6.52 -6.23
C LYS A 95 27.60 7.68 -7.12
N LYS A 96 28.20 8.86 -6.91
CA LYS A 96 27.83 10.16 -7.51
C LYS A 96 28.37 10.41 -8.94
N SER A 97 28.64 9.37 -9.75
CA SER A 97 29.26 9.55 -11.08
C SER A 97 28.87 8.47 -12.08
N GLU A 98 28.49 8.89 -13.29
CA GLU A 98 27.88 8.08 -14.36
C GLU A 98 28.79 7.02 -15.03
N GLN A 99 30.01 6.80 -14.53
CA GLN A 99 30.98 5.90 -15.17
C GLN A 99 31.28 4.66 -14.33
N LYS A 100 30.58 3.58 -14.71
CA LYS A 100 30.70 2.18 -14.25
C LYS A 100 30.08 1.92 -12.86
N GLN A 101 29.09 1.02 -12.85
CA GLN A 101 28.51 0.50 -11.61
C GLN A 101 29.56 -0.30 -10.83
N GLU A 102 29.75 0.05 -9.55
CA GLU A 102 30.55 -0.72 -8.60
C GLU A 102 29.64 -1.58 -7.71
N PHE A 103 30.20 -2.66 -7.17
CA PHE A 103 29.50 -3.60 -6.29
C PHE A 103 30.37 -3.92 -5.07
N SER A 104 29.75 -3.92 -3.88
CA SER A 104 30.28 -4.62 -2.71
C SER A 104 29.98 -6.10 -2.89
N VAL A 105 30.97 -6.98 -2.68
CA VAL A 105 30.77 -8.43 -2.79
C VAL A 105 30.82 -9.03 -1.40
N LEU A 106 29.70 -9.63 -1.00
CA LEU A 106 29.54 -10.49 0.16
C LEU A 106 29.65 -11.94 -0.31
N LYS A 107 30.38 -12.79 0.41
CA LYS A 107 30.43 -14.25 0.12
C LYS A 107 29.91 -15.02 1.32
N MET A 108 29.06 -15.99 1.07
CA MET A 108 28.54 -16.95 2.04
C MET A 108 29.17 -18.31 1.73
N GLU A 109 30.23 -18.67 2.46
CA GLU A 109 31.02 -19.90 2.23
C GLU A 109 30.53 -21.04 3.14
N PHE A 110 30.36 -22.24 2.59
CA PHE A 110 29.91 -23.41 3.34
C PHE A 110 31.11 -24.19 3.93
N VAL A 111 31.48 -23.85 5.16
CA VAL A 111 32.70 -24.32 5.81
C VAL A 111 32.59 -25.81 6.18
N LYS A 112 33.52 -26.63 5.67
CA LYS A 112 33.52 -28.10 5.75
C LYS A 112 32.38 -28.80 4.99
N ALA A 113 31.71 -28.11 4.06
CA ALA A 113 30.79 -28.78 3.14
C ALA A 113 31.49 -29.90 2.34
N ASN A 114 30.69 -30.84 1.84
CA ASN A 114 31.18 -31.96 1.05
C ASN A 114 31.89 -31.50 -0.22
N GLN A 115 32.79 -32.33 -0.74
CA GLN A 115 33.61 -31.98 -1.91
C GLN A 115 32.93 -32.43 -3.21
N ASN A 116 32.95 -31.58 -4.24
CA ASN A 116 32.29 -31.76 -5.54
C ASN A 116 30.74 -31.83 -5.38
N LEU A 117 30.15 -30.75 -4.85
CA LEU A 117 28.70 -30.68 -4.59
C LEU A 117 27.88 -30.69 -5.88
N ASN A 118 26.76 -31.42 -5.87
CA ASN A 118 25.84 -31.46 -6.99
C ASN A 118 24.77 -30.37 -6.82
N LEU A 119 25.01 -29.21 -7.43
CA LEU A 119 24.03 -28.11 -7.48
C LEU A 119 23.02 -28.38 -8.61
N LYS A 120 21.73 -28.32 -8.28
CA LYS A 120 20.66 -28.85 -9.13
C LYS A 120 19.47 -27.89 -9.23
N GLY A 121 19.24 -27.38 -10.43
CA GLY A 121 18.00 -26.70 -10.78
C GLY A 121 16.81 -27.67 -10.78
N VAL A 122 15.70 -27.25 -10.16
CA VAL A 122 14.46 -28.02 -10.06
C VAL A 122 13.27 -27.20 -10.59
N ASP A 123 12.28 -27.91 -11.13
CA ASP A 123 11.10 -27.36 -11.83
C ASP A 123 11.46 -26.38 -12.96
N GLU A 124 12.04 -26.96 -14.02
CA GLU A 124 12.53 -26.24 -15.20
C GLU A 124 11.43 -25.39 -15.86
N GLN A 125 11.72 -24.10 -15.97
CA GLN A 125 10.82 -23.09 -16.50
C GLN A 125 10.75 -23.13 -18.04
N SER A 126 9.58 -22.75 -18.55
CA SER A 126 9.33 -22.57 -19.98
C SER A 126 10.10 -21.38 -20.58
N CYS A 127 10.47 -20.39 -19.76
CA CYS A 127 11.32 -19.27 -20.15
C CYS A 127 12.79 -19.70 -20.22
N LYS A 128 13.48 -19.41 -21.34
CA LYS A 128 14.90 -19.70 -21.57
C LYS A 128 15.72 -18.44 -21.71
N SER A 129 16.96 -18.47 -21.24
CA SER A 129 17.93 -17.38 -21.43
C SER A 129 18.78 -17.61 -22.69
N HIS A 130 19.23 -16.51 -23.31
CA HIS A 130 20.07 -16.54 -24.51
C HIS A 130 21.11 -15.42 -24.44
N TYR A 131 22.39 -15.75 -24.63
CA TYR A 131 23.52 -14.82 -24.55
C TYR A 131 24.28 -14.80 -25.89
N PHE A 132 24.11 -13.72 -26.65
CA PHE A 132 24.76 -13.52 -27.95
C PHE A 132 26.08 -12.75 -27.78
N ILE A 133 27.10 -13.42 -27.25
CA ILE A 133 28.37 -12.76 -26.87
C ILE A 133 29.20 -12.41 -28.11
N GLY A 134 29.13 -11.15 -28.52
CA GLY A 134 29.92 -10.60 -29.63
C GLY A 134 29.50 -11.11 -31.01
N SER A 135 30.33 -10.84 -32.02
CA SER A 135 30.06 -11.19 -33.42
C SER A 135 30.43 -12.63 -33.81
N ASN A 136 30.90 -13.44 -32.86
CA ASN A 136 31.31 -14.83 -33.08
C ASN A 136 30.21 -15.76 -32.59
N SER A 137 29.49 -16.43 -33.51
CA SER A 137 28.40 -17.35 -33.16
C SER A 137 28.84 -18.54 -32.31
N ASN A 138 30.14 -18.86 -32.28
CA ASN A 138 30.68 -19.93 -31.43
C ASN A 138 30.84 -19.50 -29.95
N GLN A 139 30.51 -18.25 -29.62
CA GLN A 139 30.39 -17.73 -28.25
C GLN A 139 28.93 -17.38 -27.90
N TRP A 140 27.97 -17.86 -28.69
CA TRP A 140 26.55 -17.68 -28.41
C TRP A 140 26.02 -18.89 -27.64
N HIS A 141 25.41 -18.62 -26.48
CA HIS A 141 24.76 -19.63 -25.64
C HIS A 141 23.25 -19.45 -25.76
N ILE A 142 22.50 -20.50 -26.08
CA ILE A 142 21.06 -20.46 -26.37
C ILE A 142 20.34 -21.60 -25.66
N ASP A 143 19.02 -21.45 -25.49
CA ASP A 143 18.12 -22.41 -24.84
C ASP A 143 18.55 -22.76 -23.40
N ILE A 144 19.17 -21.79 -22.72
CA ILE A 144 19.69 -21.94 -21.35
C ILE A 144 18.50 -22.11 -20.40
N PRO A 145 18.44 -23.20 -19.60
CA PRO A 145 17.32 -23.46 -18.72
C PRO A 145 17.35 -22.55 -17.48
N ASN A 146 16.16 -22.14 -17.08
CA ASN A 146 15.86 -21.47 -15.83
C ASN A 146 15.02 -22.40 -14.95
N TYR A 147 15.09 -22.25 -13.62
CA TYR A 147 14.49 -23.14 -12.63
C TYR A 147 13.79 -22.33 -11.51
N THR A 148 12.80 -22.88 -10.80
CA THR A 148 12.17 -22.19 -9.65
C THR A 148 12.98 -22.35 -8.36
N LYS A 149 13.70 -23.47 -8.24
CA LYS A 149 14.55 -23.80 -7.10
C LYS A 149 15.93 -24.25 -7.56
N GLU A 150 16.90 -24.08 -6.68
CA GLU A 150 18.25 -24.63 -6.79
C GLU A 150 18.55 -25.42 -5.51
N ILE A 151 19.17 -26.59 -5.64
CA ILE A 151 19.43 -27.51 -4.52
C ILE A 151 20.89 -27.92 -4.50
N TYR A 152 21.58 -27.61 -3.39
CA TYR A 152 22.84 -28.24 -3.03
C TYR A 152 22.55 -29.62 -2.44
N GLU A 153 22.55 -30.67 -3.27
CA GLU A 153 22.35 -32.04 -2.81
C GLU A 153 23.53 -32.48 -1.93
N ASN A 154 23.22 -32.93 -0.70
CA ASN A 154 24.16 -33.40 0.32
C ASN A 154 25.31 -32.38 0.60
N LEU A 155 24.93 -31.11 0.77
CA LEU A 155 25.79 -30.00 1.21
C LEU A 155 26.65 -30.39 2.43
N TYR A 156 26.01 -30.95 3.45
CA TYR A 156 26.64 -31.72 4.53
C TYR A 156 26.10 -33.15 4.52
N THR A 157 26.64 -34.04 5.37
CA THR A 157 26.29 -35.47 5.32
C THR A 157 24.84 -35.71 5.70
N GLY A 158 23.98 -35.94 4.70
CA GLY A 158 22.53 -36.03 4.89
C GLY A 158 21.85 -34.68 5.15
N ILE A 159 22.40 -33.57 4.67
CA ILE A 159 21.75 -32.25 4.73
C ILE A 159 21.81 -31.61 3.35
N ASP A 160 20.64 -31.36 2.76
CA ASP A 160 20.49 -30.55 1.55
C ASP A 160 20.23 -29.09 1.92
N ALA A 161 20.63 -28.14 1.06
CA ALA A 161 20.13 -26.77 1.11
C ALA A 161 19.30 -26.47 -0.14
N VAL A 162 18.08 -25.96 0.05
CA VAL A 162 17.10 -25.71 -1.01
C VAL A 162 16.85 -24.22 -1.11
N PHE A 163 17.35 -23.58 -2.16
CA PHE A 163 17.15 -22.15 -2.44
C PHE A 163 15.93 -21.96 -3.36
N TYR A 164 15.08 -20.97 -3.06
CA TYR A 164 13.89 -20.67 -3.85
C TYR A 164 13.49 -19.19 -3.81
N GLY A 165 12.64 -18.79 -4.75
CA GLY A 165 12.07 -17.45 -4.82
C GLY A 165 10.69 -17.37 -4.18
N ASN A 166 10.55 -16.63 -3.09
CA ASN A 166 9.26 -16.20 -2.55
C ASN A 166 8.91 -14.84 -3.17
N GLY A 167 8.24 -14.87 -4.32
CA GLY A 167 8.07 -13.72 -5.21
C GLY A 167 9.41 -13.18 -5.74
N GLN A 168 9.95 -12.16 -5.07
CA GLN A 168 11.29 -11.59 -5.31
C GLN A 168 12.29 -11.84 -4.16
N VAL A 169 11.86 -12.38 -3.02
CA VAL A 169 12.77 -12.69 -1.91
C VAL A 169 13.49 -14.00 -2.22
N LEU A 170 14.82 -14.02 -2.07
CA LEU A 170 15.59 -15.28 -2.08
C LEU A 170 15.52 -15.87 -0.68
N GLU A 171 14.88 -17.02 -0.55
CA GLU A 171 14.74 -17.77 0.70
C GLU A 171 15.43 -19.14 0.56
N TYR A 172 15.65 -19.81 1.69
CA TYR A 172 16.22 -21.15 1.68
C TYR A 172 15.79 -21.98 2.88
N ASP A 173 15.65 -23.28 2.64
CA ASP A 173 15.48 -24.30 3.67
C ASP A 173 16.80 -25.08 3.85
N LEU A 174 17.05 -25.57 5.07
CA LEU A 174 18.00 -26.68 5.28
C LEU A 174 17.21 -27.95 5.58
N CYS A 175 17.34 -28.95 4.71
CA CYS A 175 16.63 -30.22 4.77
C CYS A 175 17.55 -31.29 5.38
N VAL A 176 17.40 -31.52 6.68
CA VAL A 176 18.23 -32.46 7.46
C VAL A 176 17.54 -33.83 7.47
N ALA A 177 18.19 -34.83 6.88
CA ALA A 177 17.68 -36.19 6.80
C ALA A 177 17.77 -36.94 8.15
N PRO A 178 16.99 -38.04 8.34
CA PRO A 178 17.10 -38.89 9.52
C PRO A 178 18.56 -39.31 9.82
N GLY A 179 18.95 -39.14 11.08
CA GLY A 179 20.31 -39.42 11.57
C GLY A 179 21.33 -38.30 11.38
N ALA A 180 21.17 -37.41 10.38
CA ALA A 180 22.10 -36.31 10.11
C ALA A 180 22.16 -35.31 11.29
N ASP A 181 23.22 -34.50 11.34
CA ASP A 181 23.49 -33.59 12.45
C ASP A 181 23.51 -32.11 12.03
N PRO A 182 22.49 -31.30 12.39
CA PRO A 182 22.40 -29.90 11.97
C PRO A 182 23.54 -29.03 12.53
N ASN A 183 24.26 -29.50 13.56
CA ASN A 183 25.42 -28.80 14.11
C ASN A 183 26.68 -28.95 13.24
N GLU A 184 26.66 -29.76 12.17
CA GLU A 184 27.72 -29.75 11.14
C GLU A 184 27.64 -28.51 10.23
N VAL A 185 26.45 -27.89 10.09
CA VAL A 185 26.24 -26.73 9.22
C VAL A 185 26.97 -25.51 9.78
N HIS A 186 27.95 -25.02 9.02
CA HIS A 186 28.84 -23.94 9.42
C HIS A 186 29.07 -22.99 8.24
N VAL A 187 28.67 -21.72 8.38
CA VAL A 187 28.66 -20.75 7.28
C VAL A 187 29.55 -19.56 7.64
N HIS A 188 30.54 -19.27 6.79
CA HIS A 188 31.44 -18.13 6.92
C HIS A 188 31.01 -16.98 6.01
N PHE A 189 31.14 -15.75 6.48
CA PHE A 189 30.82 -14.54 5.72
C PHE A 189 32.09 -13.75 5.39
N GLU A 190 32.48 -13.73 4.11
CA GLU A 190 33.55 -12.86 3.60
C GLU A 190 32.98 -11.54 3.07
N GLY A 191 33.82 -10.50 2.96
CA GLY A 191 33.43 -9.17 2.45
C GLY A 191 32.67 -8.28 3.45
N ILE A 192 32.39 -8.78 4.66
CA ILE A 192 31.65 -8.05 5.70
C ILE A 192 32.55 -7.20 6.60
N LYS A 193 31.95 -6.16 7.20
CA LYS A 193 32.53 -5.35 8.28
C LYS A 193 32.39 -6.05 9.64
N GLU A 194 31.19 -6.52 9.94
CA GLU A 194 30.79 -6.99 11.26
C GLU A 194 29.60 -7.97 11.16
N LEU A 195 29.62 -9.01 12.00
CA LEU A 195 28.57 -10.00 12.15
C LEU A 195 28.17 -10.07 13.62
N THR A 196 26.88 -9.92 13.92
CA THR A 196 26.36 -9.95 15.29
C THR A 196 25.01 -10.65 15.36
N LEU A 197 24.65 -11.13 16.54
CA LEU A 197 23.28 -11.51 16.86
C LEU A 197 22.60 -10.35 17.59
N ASP A 198 21.36 -10.05 17.23
CA ASP A 198 20.54 -9.09 17.97
C ASP A 198 19.93 -9.71 19.23
N LYS A 199 19.21 -8.91 20.01
CA LYS A 199 18.57 -9.36 21.28
C LYS A 199 17.42 -10.37 21.08
N LYS A 200 17.09 -10.74 19.84
CA LYS A 200 16.04 -11.69 19.45
C LYS A 200 16.62 -12.92 18.73
N GLY A 201 17.95 -13.04 18.65
CA GLY A 201 18.64 -14.13 17.94
C GLY A 201 18.69 -13.98 16.41
N ASN A 202 18.34 -12.81 15.86
CA ASN A 202 18.48 -12.55 14.43
C ASN A 202 19.93 -12.22 14.10
N LEU A 203 20.41 -12.67 12.93
CA LEU A 203 21.75 -12.40 12.44
C LEU A 203 21.80 -11.06 11.70
N GLN A 204 22.65 -10.15 12.18
CA GLN A 204 22.92 -8.85 11.56
C GLN A 204 24.26 -8.87 10.84
N ILE A 205 24.22 -8.69 9.51
CA ILE A 205 25.39 -8.69 8.63
C ILE A 205 25.63 -7.24 8.17
N SER A 206 26.71 -6.61 8.67
CA SER A 206 27.06 -5.24 8.28
C SER A 206 28.11 -5.24 7.17
N THR A 207 27.87 -4.47 6.12
CA THR A 207 28.80 -4.27 4.99
C THR A 207 29.83 -3.15 5.28
N PRO A 208 30.98 -3.10 4.57
CA PRO A 208 31.97 -2.03 4.72
C PRO A 208 31.45 -0.65 4.33
N ASP A 209 30.55 -0.55 3.35
CA ASP A 209 29.91 0.69 2.90
C ASP A 209 28.71 1.13 3.77
N GLY A 210 28.35 0.35 4.79
CA GLY A 210 27.41 0.74 5.84
C GLY A 210 25.98 0.25 5.66
N GLN A 211 25.68 -0.51 4.61
CA GLN A 211 24.42 -1.24 4.48
C GLN A 211 24.37 -2.40 5.49
N GLN A 212 23.18 -2.72 5.99
CA GLN A 212 22.95 -3.80 6.94
C GLN A 212 21.93 -4.79 6.38
N LEU A 213 22.31 -6.06 6.30
CA LEU A 213 21.41 -7.17 5.98
C LEU A 213 21.00 -7.88 7.28
N LEU A 214 19.81 -8.46 7.29
CA LEU A 214 19.21 -9.13 8.46
C LEU A 214 18.65 -10.48 8.04
N MET A 215 19.08 -11.55 8.70
CA MET A 215 18.45 -12.88 8.62
C MET A 215 17.76 -13.16 9.96
N GLN A 216 16.49 -13.56 9.96
CA GLN A 216 15.75 -13.80 11.20
C GLN A 216 16.16 -15.12 11.86
N LYS A 217 15.91 -15.24 13.18
CA LYS A 217 16.08 -16.52 13.88
C LYS A 217 15.30 -17.61 13.13
N PRO A 218 15.90 -18.80 12.89
CA PRO A 218 15.22 -19.85 12.14
C PRO A 218 14.06 -20.44 12.95
N PHE A 219 12.93 -20.64 12.28
CA PHE A 219 11.91 -21.59 12.72
C PHE A 219 12.38 -22.99 12.31
N VAL A 220 12.36 -23.94 13.25
CA VAL A 220 12.91 -25.28 13.02
C VAL A 220 11.85 -26.31 13.40
N TYR A 221 11.62 -27.31 12.55
CA TYR A 221 10.53 -28.26 12.76
C TYR A 221 10.78 -29.66 12.20
N GLN A 222 10.02 -30.63 12.68
CA GLN A 222 9.92 -31.97 12.08
C GLN A 222 8.50 -32.22 11.55
N ILE A 223 8.35 -33.04 10.52
CA ILE A 223 7.03 -33.45 10.01
C ILE A 223 6.69 -34.83 10.58
N ASN A 224 5.84 -34.86 11.60
CA ASN A 224 5.42 -36.07 12.31
C ASN A 224 3.92 -36.31 12.06
N ASN A 225 3.57 -37.40 11.38
CA ASN A 225 2.20 -37.70 10.94
C ASN A 225 1.55 -36.50 10.23
N GLU A 226 2.25 -35.96 9.22
CA GLU A 226 1.84 -34.82 8.39
C GLU A 226 1.71 -33.46 9.10
N LYS A 227 1.92 -33.39 10.43
CA LYS A 227 1.96 -32.13 11.19
C LYS A 227 3.39 -31.65 11.44
N LYS A 228 3.64 -30.34 11.28
CA LYS A 228 4.90 -29.69 11.70
C LYS A 228 4.93 -29.58 13.23
N ALA A 229 5.98 -30.11 13.85
CA ALA A 229 6.28 -29.97 15.28
C ALA A 229 7.54 -29.12 15.44
N GLU A 230 7.43 -27.94 16.07
CA GLU A 230 8.57 -27.04 16.30
C GLU A 230 9.60 -27.67 17.24
N ILE A 231 10.88 -27.50 16.87
CA ILE A 231 12.05 -27.78 17.69
C ILE A 231 12.74 -26.43 17.94
N PRO A 232 13.11 -26.06 19.17
CA PRO A 232 13.80 -24.80 19.42
C PRO A 232 15.10 -24.68 18.61
N GLY A 233 15.23 -23.62 17.81
CA GLY A 233 16.43 -23.34 17.01
C GLY A 233 16.94 -21.92 17.22
N GLU A 234 18.25 -21.75 17.29
CA GLU A 234 18.90 -20.42 17.28
C GLU A 234 20.16 -20.43 16.40
N PHE A 235 20.45 -19.28 15.78
CA PHE A 235 21.79 -19.03 15.23
C PHE A 235 22.80 -18.92 16.38
N VAL A 236 23.99 -19.46 16.17
CA VAL A 236 25.14 -19.28 17.07
C VAL A 236 26.33 -18.73 16.32
N LEU A 237 26.99 -17.71 16.86
CA LEU A 237 28.28 -17.23 16.36
C LEU A 237 29.36 -18.23 16.80
N LEU A 238 29.88 -19.01 15.84
CA LEU A 238 30.95 -19.97 16.06
C LEU A 238 32.32 -19.28 16.12
N ALA A 239 32.48 -18.19 15.37
CA ALA A 239 33.59 -17.25 15.42
C ALA A 239 33.16 -15.88 14.86
N LYS A 240 34.11 -14.98 14.57
CA LYS A 240 33.85 -13.55 14.31
C LYS A 240 33.00 -13.27 13.07
N ASN A 241 33.09 -14.13 12.05
CA ASN A 241 32.41 -13.98 10.77
C ASN A 241 31.58 -15.26 10.45
N ASP A 242 31.31 -16.10 11.46
CA ASP A 242 31.02 -17.52 11.26
C ASP A 242 29.79 -17.93 12.08
N ILE A 243 28.77 -18.48 11.42
CA ILE A 243 27.56 -18.99 12.07
C ILE A 243 27.48 -20.52 12.03
N GLY A 244 26.75 -21.06 12.99
CA GLY A 244 26.11 -22.37 12.89
C GLY A 244 24.71 -22.31 13.48
N PHE A 245 24.09 -23.48 13.57
CA PHE A 245 22.79 -23.66 14.21
C PHE A 245 22.98 -24.42 15.52
N LYS A 246 22.15 -24.10 16.51
CA LYS A 246 22.02 -24.87 17.75
C LYS A 246 20.57 -25.25 17.91
N ILE A 247 20.31 -26.55 17.82
CA ILE A 247 18.98 -27.16 17.80
C ILE A 247 18.68 -27.83 19.15
N GLY A 248 17.44 -27.74 19.61
CA GLY A 248 16.93 -28.43 20.79
C GLY A 248 16.82 -29.95 20.61
N SER A 249 16.23 -30.64 21.58
CA SER A 249 15.99 -32.09 21.48
C SER A 249 14.93 -32.40 20.43
N TYR A 250 15.24 -33.28 19.48
CA TYR A 250 14.35 -33.71 18.39
C TYR A 250 14.47 -35.23 18.12
N ASP A 251 13.49 -35.80 17.41
CA ASP A 251 13.52 -37.21 17.00
C ASP A 251 14.43 -37.39 15.79
N ARG A 252 15.66 -37.87 16.04
CA ARG A 252 16.66 -38.11 14.99
C ARG A 252 16.31 -39.26 14.02
N SER A 253 15.17 -39.94 14.19
CA SER A 253 14.64 -40.90 13.20
C SER A 253 13.74 -40.27 12.13
N SER A 254 13.34 -39.02 12.31
CA SER A 254 12.57 -38.22 11.34
C SER A 254 13.41 -37.08 10.76
N SER A 255 13.02 -36.55 9.60
CA SER A 255 13.64 -35.37 9.01
C SER A 255 13.41 -34.12 9.86
N LEU A 256 14.28 -33.12 9.72
CA LEU A 256 14.22 -31.83 10.38
C LEU A 256 14.43 -30.73 9.32
N ILE A 257 13.60 -29.69 9.34
CA ILE A 257 13.66 -28.54 8.42
C ILE A 257 14.01 -27.28 9.22
N ILE A 258 14.78 -26.38 8.60
CA ILE A 258 15.17 -25.06 9.13
C ILE A 258 14.71 -24.02 8.10
N ASP A 259 13.78 -23.13 8.49
CA ASP A 259 12.93 -22.26 7.64
C ASP A 259 12.79 -20.86 8.31
N PRO A 260 12.93 -19.72 7.60
CA PRO A 260 12.86 -18.38 8.21
C PRO A 260 11.51 -17.60 8.07
N ILE A 261 10.45 -18.19 7.50
CA ILE A 261 9.27 -17.44 6.99
C ILE A 261 8.38 -16.80 8.08
N LEU A 262 8.16 -17.48 9.21
CA LEU A 262 7.30 -16.97 10.29
C LEU A 262 8.07 -16.00 11.21
N SER A 263 7.70 -14.73 11.21
CA SER A 263 8.40 -13.68 11.98
C SER A 263 8.03 -13.65 13.47
N TYR A 264 6.74 -13.81 13.80
CA TYR A 264 6.25 -14.08 15.16
C TYR A 264 4.82 -14.61 15.11
N SER A 265 4.38 -15.27 16.18
CA SER A 265 2.97 -15.57 16.43
C SER A 265 2.69 -15.60 17.94
N THR A 266 1.54 -15.09 18.36
CA THR A 266 1.13 -14.93 19.77
C THR A 266 -0.38 -15.07 19.93
N HIS A 267 -0.83 -15.59 21.07
CA HIS A 267 -2.19 -15.31 21.54
C HIS A 267 -2.27 -13.88 22.12
N LEU A 268 -3.49 -13.47 22.44
CA LEU A 268 -3.85 -12.30 23.23
C LEU A 268 -5.22 -12.57 23.89
N GLY A 269 -5.25 -12.89 25.18
CA GLY A 269 -6.48 -13.18 25.90
C GLY A 269 -6.27 -13.58 27.36
N GLY A 270 -7.36 -13.59 28.12
CA GLY A 270 -7.41 -14.06 29.50
C GLY A 270 -8.06 -15.44 29.64
N SER A 271 -8.79 -15.65 30.73
CA SER A 271 -9.37 -16.95 31.13
C SER A 271 -10.71 -17.32 30.46
N GLY A 272 -11.37 -16.37 29.78
CA GLY A 272 -12.66 -16.54 29.13
C GLY A 272 -12.58 -16.82 27.62
N GLU A 273 -13.43 -16.14 26.86
CA GLU A 273 -13.39 -16.11 25.39
C GLU A 273 -13.07 -14.69 24.87
N ASP A 274 -12.01 -14.57 24.09
CA ASP A 274 -11.60 -13.31 23.46
C ASP A 274 -11.34 -13.51 21.95
N PHE A 275 -11.77 -12.57 21.11
CA PHE A 275 -11.68 -12.70 19.64
C PHE A 275 -11.05 -11.46 19.00
N GLY A 276 -10.02 -11.66 18.18
CA GLY A 276 -9.41 -10.62 17.35
C GLY A 276 -10.09 -10.52 16.00
N VAL A 277 -10.98 -9.54 15.81
CA VAL A 277 -11.78 -9.45 14.57
C VAL A 277 -11.22 -8.45 13.56
N ALA A 278 -10.47 -7.45 14.02
CA ALA A 278 -9.95 -6.36 13.20
C ALA A 278 -8.48 -6.06 13.50
N LEU A 279 -7.72 -5.67 12.47
CA LEU A 279 -6.27 -5.58 12.49
C LEU A 279 -5.77 -4.41 11.63
N ALA A 280 -4.85 -3.62 12.17
CA ALA A 280 -4.12 -2.58 11.47
C ALA A 280 -2.64 -2.60 11.88
N VAL A 281 -1.76 -1.92 11.15
CA VAL A 281 -0.32 -1.86 11.44
C VAL A 281 0.26 -0.47 11.14
N ASP A 282 1.10 0.05 12.05
CA ASP A 282 1.76 1.35 11.82
C ASP A 282 3.05 1.25 11.00
N THR A 283 3.58 2.39 10.58
CA THR A 283 4.83 2.49 9.79
C THR A 283 6.08 2.01 10.53
N SER A 284 5.99 1.70 11.83
CA SER A 284 7.06 1.06 12.61
C SER A 284 6.86 -0.45 12.74
N GLY A 285 5.82 -1.02 12.14
CA GLY A 285 5.46 -2.43 12.21
C GLY A 285 4.72 -2.83 13.49
N ASN A 286 4.21 -1.90 14.31
CA ASN A 286 3.45 -2.27 15.50
C ASN A 286 2.02 -2.68 15.09
N ALA A 287 1.59 -3.88 15.47
CA ALA A 287 0.25 -4.37 15.19
C ALA A 287 -0.76 -3.76 16.17
N TYR A 288 -1.86 -3.24 15.64
CA TYR A 288 -3.03 -2.82 16.39
C TYR A 288 -4.15 -3.83 16.14
N ILE A 289 -4.75 -4.35 17.20
CA ILE A 289 -5.84 -5.34 17.15
C ILE A 289 -7.04 -4.81 17.94
N ALA A 290 -8.24 -5.14 17.47
CA ALA A 290 -9.48 -4.91 18.21
C ALA A 290 -10.47 -6.06 18.00
N GLY A 291 -11.41 -6.16 18.93
CA GLY A 291 -12.49 -7.13 18.92
C GLY A 291 -13.21 -7.13 20.26
N LEU A 292 -13.62 -8.31 20.72
CA LEU A 292 -14.42 -8.51 21.93
C LEU A 292 -13.66 -9.35 22.96
N ALA A 293 -13.84 -9.02 24.25
CA ALA A 293 -13.27 -9.76 25.37
C ALA A 293 -14.34 -10.05 26.44
N ASN A 294 -14.50 -11.32 26.79
CA ASN A 294 -15.28 -11.77 27.96
C ASN A 294 -14.37 -12.03 29.17
N SER A 295 -13.05 -12.20 28.96
CA SER A 295 -12.08 -12.39 30.04
C SER A 295 -12.03 -11.18 30.98
N VAL A 296 -12.34 -11.38 32.26
CA VAL A 296 -12.15 -10.36 33.32
C VAL A 296 -10.67 -10.01 33.55
N ASP A 297 -9.79 -10.93 33.16
CA ASP A 297 -8.33 -10.88 33.26
C ASP A 297 -7.66 -10.70 31.89
N PHE A 298 -8.38 -10.15 30.89
CA PHE A 298 -7.76 -9.77 29.62
C PHE A 298 -6.57 -8.82 29.87
N PRO A 299 -5.43 -9.01 29.18
CA PRO A 299 -4.22 -8.26 29.46
C PRO A 299 -4.33 -6.78 29.07
N THR A 300 -4.67 -5.92 30.02
CA THR A 300 -4.62 -4.45 29.91
C THR A 300 -3.27 -3.89 30.37
N THR A 301 -2.98 -2.62 30.04
CA THR A 301 -1.74 -1.94 30.42
C THR A 301 -1.98 -0.77 31.39
N PRO A 302 -1.14 -0.55 32.41
CA PRO A 302 -1.29 0.57 33.34
C PRO A 302 -1.35 1.95 32.63
N GLY A 303 -2.37 2.74 32.96
CA GLY A 303 -2.65 4.03 32.31
C GLY A 303 -3.47 3.91 31.02
N ALA A 304 -4.04 2.74 30.73
CA ALA A 304 -5.05 2.56 29.69
C ALA A 304 -6.34 3.35 29.98
N PHE A 305 -7.15 3.60 28.95
CA PHE A 305 -8.43 4.30 29.08
C PHE A 305 -9.41 3.55 30.01
N GLN A 306 -9.44 2.22 29.91
CA GLN A 306 -10.25 1.33 30.74
C GLN A 306 -9.44 0.05 31.04
N GLU A 307 -8.98 -0.09 32.28
CA GLU A 307 -8.15 -1.24 32.72
C GLU A 307 -8.96 -2.48 33.13
N ILE A 308 -10.28 -2.35 33.35
CA ILE A 308 -11.17 -3.36 33.93
C ILE A 308 -12.44 -3.49 33.08
N LEU A 309 -12.87 -4.73 32.82
CA LEU A 309 -14.13 -5.08 32.16
C LEU A 309 -15.34 -4.52 32.95
N THR A 310 -16.29 -3.86 32.29
CA THR A 310 -17.49 -3.28 32.94
C THR A 310 -18.82 -3.85 32.46
N GLY A 311 -18.90 -4.43 31.26
CA GLY A 311 -20.02 -5.26 30.80
C GLY A 311 -19.80 -6.77 31.02
N ASP A 312 -20.66 -7.61 30.46
CA ASP A 312 -20.38 -9.05 30.33
C ASP A 312 -19.39 -9.34 29.18
N ILE A 313 -19.36 -8.47 28.16
CA ILE A 313 -18.41 -8.49 27.03
C ILE A 313 -18.13 -7.04 26.63
N ASP A 314 -16.93 -6.52 26.85
CA ASP A 314 -16.54 -5.21 26.31
C ASP A 314 -15.70 -5.38 25.05
N SER A 315 -15.54 -4.30 24.29
CA SER A 315 -14.57 -4.27 23.21
C SER A 315 -13.16 -4.15 23.80
N PHE A 316 -12.14 -4.65 23.11
CA PHE A 316 -10.75 -4.35 23.44
C PHE A 316 -10.04 -3.65 22.29
N VAL A 317 -9.01 -2.88 22.61
CA VAL A 317 -8.05 -2.32 21.66
C VAL A 317 -6.64 -2.47 22.23
N SER A 318 -5.78 -3.20 21.52
CA SER A 318 -4.41 -3.49 21.97
C SER A 318 -3.41 -3.17 20.85
N LYS A 319 -2.26 -2.62 21.24
CA LYS A 319 -1.13 -2.36 20.34
C LYS A 319 0.07 -3.21 20.78
N LEU A 320 0.51 -4.14 19.95
CA LEU A 320 1.70 -4.96 20.18
C LEU A 320 2.92 -4.32 19.49
N ASN A 321 4.10 -4.51 20.07
CA ASN A 321 5.36 -4.10 19.43
C ASN A 321 5.61 -4.87 18.12
N ALA A 322 6.47 -4.33 17.25
CA ALA A 322 6.79 -4.90 15.94
C ALA A 322 7.50 -6.28 15.92
N SER A 323 7.61 -6.96 17.07
CA SER A 323 8.05 -8.35 17.21
C SER A 323 7.07 -9.23 18.00
N GLY A 324 5.88 -8.73 18.33
CA GLY A 324 4.86 -9.50 19.04
C GLY A 324 5.21 -9.87 20.48
N THR A 325 6.26 -9.30 21.08
CA THR A 325 6.79 -9.73 22.39
C THR A 325 6.25 -8.94 23.59
N ALA A 326 5.61 -7.79 23.36
CA ALA A 326 5.01 -6.97 24.42
C ALA A 326 3.92 -6.05 23.88
N LEU A 327 2.93 -5.78 24.75
CA LEU A 327 1.97 -4.70 24.58
C LEU A 327 2.65 -3.33 24.79
N ILE A 328 2.40 -2.41 23.86
CA ILE A 328 2.68 -0.97 23.98
C ILE A 328 1.55 -0.30 24.75
N TYR A 329 0.30 -0.66 24.42
CA TYR A 329 -0.88 -0.40 25.24
C TYR A 329 -1.93 -1.51 25.04
N SER A 330 -2.86 -1.66 25.98
CA SER A 330 -4.06 -2.48 25.84
C SER A 330 -5.14 -1.99 26.79
N THR A 331 -6.36 -1.81 26.26
CA THR A 331 -7.51 -1.24 26.97
C THR A 331 -8.79 -2.00 26.61
N TYR A 332 -9.73 -2.08 27.55
CA TYR A 332 -11.13 -2.30 27.21
C TYR A 332 -11.74 -1.00 26.64
N LEU A 333 -12.95 -1.10 26.11
CA LEU A 333 -13.76 -0.01 25.60
C LEU A 333 -15.25 -0.42 25.62
N GLY A 334 -15.93 -0.19 26.75
CA GLY A 334 -17.34 -0.57 26.93
C GLY A 334 -18.06 0.19 28.04
N GLY A 335 -19.30 -0.23 28.29
CA GLY A 335 -20.20 0.28 29.32
C GLY A 335 -20.63 -0.83 30.28
N SER A 336 -21.93 -0.97 30.57
CA SER A 336 -22.45 -1.95 31.53
C SER A 336 -23.16 -3.16 30.90
N LEU A 337 -23.09 -3.32 29.58
CA LEU A 337 -23.69 -4.40 28.78
C LEU A 337 -22.74 -4.72 27.61
N ASN A 338 -23.10 -5.68 26.76
CA ASN A 338 -22.23 -6.14 25.66
C ASN A 338 -21.91 -5.03 24.65
N ASP A 339 -20.62 -4.79 24.40
CA ASP A 339 -20.14 -3.80 23.43
C ASP A 339 -19.07 -4.42 22.53
N LEU A 340 -19.34 -4.51 21.22
CA LEU A 340 -18.58 -5.33 20.27
C LEU A 340 -17.93 -4.45 19.19
N ALA A 341 -16.59 -4.41 19.14
CA ALA A 341 -15.85 -3.81 18.04
C ALA A 341 -15.86 -4.76 16.82
N ASN A 342 -16.05 -4.19 15.63
CA ASN A 342 -16.14 -4.93 14.35
C ASN A 342 -15.07 -4.52 13.33
N GLU A 343 -14.50 -3.32 13.46
CA GLU A 343 -13.45 -2.81 12.55
C GLU A 343 -12.55 -1.79 13.27
N LEU A 344 -11.29 -1.73 12.83
CA LEU A 344 -10.22 -0.90 13.37
C LEU A 344 -9.37 -0.34 12.25
N VAL A 345 -9.17 0.98 12.22
CA VAL A 345 -8.21 1.66 11.34
C VAL A 345 -7.39 2.66 12.13
N ILE A 346 -6.20 3.04 11.65
CA ILE A 346 -5.31 3.99 12.34
C ILE A 346 -4.96 5.19 11.45
N ASP A 347 -4.77 6.37 12.04
CA ASP A 347 -4.17 7.50 11.33
C ASP A 347 -2.64 7.50 11.38
N SER A 348 -2.01 8.37 10.59
CA SER A 348 -0.55 8.56 10.54
C SER A 348 0.07 9.11 11.82
N SER A 349 -0.74 9.53 12.80
CA SER A 349 -0.29 9.88 14.15
C SER A 349 -0.42 8.70 15.13
N GLY A 350 -0.85 7.53 14.66
CA GLY A 350 -1.01 6.29 15.43
C GLY A 350 -2.28 6.24 16.28
N ASN A 351 -3.25 7.14 16.07
CA ASN A 351 -4.53 7.08 16.79
C ASN A 351 -5.43 6.02 16.17
N ALA A 352 -6.06 5.19 16.99
CA ALA A 352 -6.99 4.15 16.56
C ALA A 352 -8.41 4.69 16.43
N TYR A 353 -9.07 4.43 15.31
CA TYR A 353 -10.50 4.60 15.12
C TYR A 353 -11.16 3.22 15.13
N ILE A 354 -12.23 3.07 15.91
CA ILE A 354 -12.94 1.81 16.13
C ILE A 354 -14.43 2.03 15.87
N THR A 355 -15.07 1.09 15.18
CA THR A 355 -16.54 1.02 15.06
C THR A 355 -17.04 -0.35 15.46
N GLY A 356 -18.35 -0.44 15.73
CA GLY A 356 -18.96 -1.66 16.22
C GLY A 356 -20.42 -1.46 16.61
N SER A 357 -20.87 -2.28 17.57
CA SER A 357 -22.23 -2.26 18.11
C SER A 357 -22.19 -2.24 19.64
N THR A 358 -22.86 -1.27 20.26
CA THR A 358 -22.99 -1.09 21.71
C THR A 358 -24.42 -1.41 22.15
N PHE A 359 -24.58 -2.29 23.13
CA PHE A 359 -25.84 -2.45 23.87
C PHE A 359 -25.86 -1.60 25.15
N SER A 360 -24.70 -1.10 25.60
CA SER A 360 -24.57 -0.28 26.80
C SER A 360 -25.32 1.07 26.69
N PRO A 361 -26.16 1.44 27.67
CA PRO A 361 -26.77 2.77 27.73
C PRO A 361 -25.78 3.85 28.19
N ASN A 362 -24.62 3.43 28.69
CA ASN A 362 -23.54 4.22 29.29
C ASN A 362 -22.22 4.07 28.52
N TYR A 363 -22.23 3.62 27.26
CA TYR A 363 -21.03 3.52 26.43
C TYR A 363 -20.29 4.87 26.41
N PRO A 364 -18.95 4.89 26.58
CA PRO A 364 -18.19 6.11 26.81
C PRO A 364 -18.21 7.02 25.58
N THR A 365 -18.81 8.20 25.71
CA THR A 365 -18.87 9.24 24.67
C THR A 365 -18.23 10.54 25.13
N THR A 366 -17.85 11.41 24.19
CA THR A 366 -17.14 12.66 24.48
C THR A 366 -18.03 13.89 24.30
N PRO A 367 -17.89 14.95 25.13
CA PRO A 367 -18.62 16.21 24.93
C PRO A 367 -18.42 16.80 23.54
N GLY A 368 -19.50 17.16 22.86
CA GLY A 368 -19.47 17.71 21.49
C GLY A 368 -19.46 16.67 20.37
N ALA A 369 -19.50 15.37 20.69
CA ALA A 369 -19.81 14.30 19.73
C ALA A 369 -21.25 14.40 19.19
N PHE A 370 -21.47 13.78 18.02
CA PHE A 370 -22.75 13.84 17.29
C PHE A 370 -23.94 13.28 18.08
N GLN A 371 -23.77 12.13 18.73
CA GLN A 371 -24.73 11.54 19.67
C GLN A 371 -23.99 11.10 20.95
N VAL A 372 -24.29 11.76 22.07
CA VAL A 372 -23.72 11.50 23.42
C VAL A 372 -24.61 10.65 24.32
N SER A 373 -25.63 10.01 23.76
CA SER A 373 -26.60 9.15 24.45
C SER A 373 -27.18 8.17 23.44
N PRO A 374 -27.59 6.95 23.86
CA PRO A 374 -28.11 5.93 22.95
C PRO A 374 -29.42 6.43 22.29
N PRO A 375 -29.53 6.43 20.95
CA PRO A 375 -30.74 6.88 20.25
C PRO A 375 -31.90 5.89 20.33
N GLY A 376 -31.63 4.60 20.53
CA GLY A 376 -32.62 3.54 20.76
C GLY A 376 -32.20 2.59 21.88
N SER A 377 -33.14 1.77 22.36
CA SER A 377 -32.90 0.75 23.40
C SER A 377 -32.46 -0.62 22.84
N GLY A 378 -32.22 -0.71 21.53
CA GLY A 378 -31.56 -1.86 20.90
C GLY A 378 -30.03 -1.70 20.91
N ALA A 379 -29.34 -2.53 20.13
CA ALA A 379 -27.95 -2.23 19.79
C ALA A 379 -27.89 -0.92 19.00
N ASN A 380 -26.89 -0.09 19.30
CA ASN A 380 -26.58 1.14 18.58
C ASN A 380 -25.19 1.01 17.96
N ALA A 381 -24.95 1.64 16.80
CA ALA A 381 -23.59 1.70 16.29
C ALA A 381 -22.77 2.72 17.11
N PHE A 382 -21.44 2.57 17.13
CA PHE A 382 -20.54 3.58 17.71
C PHE A 382 -19.41 3.95 16.75
N LEU A 383 -18.81 5.12 16.95
CA LEU A 383 -17.52 5.49 16.39
C LEU A 383 -16.67 6.14 17.47
N THR A 384 -15.54 5.51 17.78
CA THR A 384 -14.60 5.93 18.81
C THR A 384 -13.24 6.20 18.20
N LYS A 385 -12.60 7.33 18.54
CA LYS A 385 -11.18 7.60 18.24
C LYS A 385 -10.38 7.61 19.55
N LEU A 386 -9.55 6.60 19.75
CA LEU A 386 -8.62 6.43 20.86
C LEU A 386 -7.25 7.06 20.52
N ASN A 387 -6.61 7.72 21.47
CA ASN A 387 -5.29 8.31 21.26
C ASN A 387 -4.19 7.25 21.05
N ALA A 388 -3.07 7.65 20.44
CA ALA A 388 -1.95 6.76 20.11
C ALA A 388 -1.26 6.06 21.30
N THR A 389 -1.60 6.44 22.54
CA THR A 389 -1.13 5.83 23.79
C THR A 389 -2.17 4.93 24.47
N GLY A 390 -3.36 4.76 23.90
CA GLY A 390 -4.42 3.91 24.46
C GLY A 390 -5.07 4.42 25.75
N SER A 391 -4.84 5.68 26.11
CA SER A 391 -5.11 6.24 27.45
C SER A 391 -6.27 7.23 27.52
N ALA A 392 -6.72 7.77 26.38
CA ALA A 392 -7.84 8.71 26.33
C ALA A 392 -8.55 8.72 24.97
N LEU A 393 -9.86 8.95 24.98
CA LEU A 393 -10.65 9.17 23.78
C LEU A 393 -10.43 10.60 23.26
N ILE A 394 -10.10 10.73 21.98
CA ILE A 394 -10.07 12.01 21.25
C ILE A 394 -11.50 12.42 20.92
N PHE A 395 -12.32 11.47 20.46
CA PHE A 395 -13.77 11.59 20.42
C PHE A 395 -14.44 10.20 20.54
N SER A 396 -15.71 10.17 20.93
CA SER A 396 -16.58 8.99 20.81
C SER A 396 -18.03 9.39 20.71
N THR A 397 -18.77 8.75 19.80
CA THR A 397 -20.18 9.00 19.48
C THR A 397 -20.95 7.69 19.28
N TYR A 398 -22.24 7.69 19.61
CA TYR A 398 -23.19 6.74 19.02
C TYR A 398 -23.49 7.11 17.56
N LEU A 399 -24.08 6.17 16.82
CA LEU A 399 -24.75 6.36 15.54
C LEU A 399 -26.03 5.49 15.50
N GLY A 400 -27.20 6.12 15.36
CA GLY A 400 -28.45 5.38 15.18
C GLY A 400 -29.72 6.21 15.28
N GLY A 401 -30.85 5.56 14.98
CA GLY A 401 -32.20 5.98 15.36
C GLY A 401 -32.79 5.03 16.42
N SER A 402 -34.10 5.08 16.63
CA SER A 402 -34.84 4.37 17.69
C SER A 402 -34.80 2.83 17.67
N GLY A 403 -34.43 2.22 16.54
CA GLY A 403 -34.40 0.78 16.33
C GLY A 403 -33.06 0.12 16.67
N VAL A 404 -32.74 -0.99 16.00
CA VAL A 404 -31.43 -1.63 16.05
C VAL A 404 -30.53 -1.02 14.97
N ASN A 405 -29.32 -0.66 15.36
CA ASN A 405 -28.30 -0.06 14.50
C ASN A 405 -26.96 -0.77 14.79
N GLN A 406 -26.28 -1.27 13.76
CA GLN A 406 -25.01 -1.98 13.90
C GLN A 406 -24.05 -1.54 12.81
N SER A 407 -22.82 -1.14 13.17
CA SER A 407 -21.77 -0.86 12.20
C SER A 407 -20.88 -2.09 12.05
N ALA A 408 -20.62 -2.49 10.80
CA ALA A 408 -19.83 -3.67 10.45
C ALA A 408 -18.41 -3.32 9.99
N SER A 409 -18.19 -2.10 9.50
CA SER A 409 -16.91 -1.68 8.92
C SER A 409 -16.73 -0.17 8.85
N LEU A 410 -15.46 0.24 8.77
CA LEU A 410 -14.96 1.59 8.94
C LEU A 410 -13.76 1.83 8.01
N ALA A 411 -13.75 2.95 7.31
CA ALA A 411 -12.58 3.50 6.61
C ALA A 411 -12.36 4.98 6.98
N ILE A 412 -11.18 5.53 6.70
CA ILE A 412 -10.88 6.95 6.88
C ILE A 412 -10.26 7.56 5.61
N ASP A 413 -10.53 8.83 5.34
CA ASP A 413 -9.81 9.60 4.31
C ASP A 413 -8.56 10.31 4.87
N SER A 414 -7.74 10.91 4.00
CA SER A 414 -6.52 11.63 4.38
C SER A 414 -6.77 12.91 5.20
N ALA A 415 -8.01 13.40 5.26
CA ALA A 415 -8.43 14.48 6.16
C ALA A 415 -8.96 13.95 7.52
N GLY A 416 -8.90 12.64 7.74
CA GLY A 416 -9.28 11.95 8.98
C GLY A 416 -10.78 11.75 9.17
N ASN A 417 -11.59 11.96 8.13
CA ASN A 417 -13.05 11.77 8.18
C ASN A 417 -13.39 10.27 8.10
N SER A 418 -14.33 9.81 8.93
CA SER A 418 -14.68 8.39 9.04
C SER A 418 -15.89 8.00 8.20
N TYR A 419 -15.77 6.91 7.44
CA TYR A 419 -16.78 6.30 6.59
C TYR A 419 -17.23 4.98 7.22
N LEU A 420 -18.52 4.80 7.52
CA LEU A 420 -19.08 3.61 8.15
C LEU A 420 -20.14 2.96 7.27
N THR A 421 -20.24 1.62 7.35
CA THR A 421 -21.38 0.84 6.85
C THR A 421 -21.81 -0.24 7.85
N GLY A 422 -22.97 -0.85 7.60
CA GLY A 422 -23.60 -1.84 8.47
C GLY A 422 -25.08 -2.00 8.14
N LEU A 423 -25.93 -2.17 9.15
CA LEU A 423 -27.39 -2.28 9.01
C LEU A 423 -28.14 -1.38 9.98
N THR A 424 -29.39 -1.04 9.63
CA THR A 424 -30.33 -0.38 10.55
C THR A 424 -31.78 -0.79 10.31
N THR A 425 -32.52 -1.04 11.40
CA THR A 425 -33.97 -1.20 11.43
C THR A 425 -34.70 0.12 11.73
N SER A 426 -33.96 1.22 11.92
CA SER A 426 -34.51 2.52 12.34
C SER A 426 -35.08 3.26 11.13
N ALA A 427 -36.37 3.59 11.16
CA ALA A 427 -36.96 4.49 10.15
C ALA A 427 -36.55 5.97 10.36
N ASP A 428 -36.07 6.28 11.56
CA ASP A 428 -35.53 7.56 12.02
C ASP A 428 -33.99 7.58 12.07
N PHE A 429 -33.31 6.70 11.31
CA PHE A 429 -31.86 6.73 11.22
C PHE A 429 -31.38 8.12 10.73
N PRO A 430 -30.31 8.70 11.30
CA PRO A 430 -29.81 10.00 10.89
C PRO A 430 -29.36 10.01 9.42
N VAL A 431 -30.11 10.72 8.58
CA VAL A 431 -29.80 10.95 7.15
C VAL A 431 -29.62 12.43 6.84
N THR A 432 -28.80 12.76 5.85
CA THR A 432 -28.52 14.16 5.47
C THR A 432 -29.39 14.64 4.31
N PRO A 433 -29.75 15.94 4.24
CA PRO A 433 -30.51 16.49 3.11
C PRO A 433 -29.83 16.24 1.77
N GLY A 434 -30.56 15.67 0.81
CA GLY A 434 -30.04 15.35 -0.53
C GLY A 434 -29.21 14.06 -0.62
N ALA A 435 -29.11 13.27 0.45
CA ALA A 435 -28.55 11.93 0.42
C ALA A 435 -29.29 11.02 -0.58
N PHE A 436 -28.59 10.01 -1.12
CA PHE A 436 -29.09 9.11 -2.15
C PHE A 436 -30.44 8.45 -1.80
N GLN A 437 -30.59 7.96 -0.57
CA GLN A 437 -31.81 7.36 -0.06
C GLN A 437 -32.04 7.87 1.38
N THR A 438 -33.13 8.64 1.57
CA THR A 438 -33.48 9.26 2.86
C THR A 438 -34.58 8.51 3.62
N THR A 439 -35.03 7.35 3.13
CA THR A 439 -36.08 6.52 3.76
C THR A 439 -35.64 5.07 3.87
N LEU A 440 -35.95 4.45 5.00
CA LEU A 440 -35.94 2.99 5.12
C LEU A 440 -37.05 2.42 4.22
N ASN A 441 -36.69 1.56 3.27
CA ASN A 441 -37.59 1.02 2.25
C ASN A 441 -37.98 -0.46 2.50
N GLY A 442 -37.29 -1.14 3.43
CA GLY A 442 -37.50 -2.55 3.77
C GLY A 442 -37.58 -2.81 5.28
N VAL A 443 -37.35 -4.05 5.69
CA VAL A 443 -37.35 -4.50 7.09
C VAL A 443 -36.12 -3.96 7.84
N PHE A 444 -34.97 -3.99 7.17
CA PHE A 444 -33.76 -3.25 7.54
C PHE A 444 -32.94 -3.02 6.27
N ASN A 445 -32.38 -1.83 6.08
CA ASN A 445 -31.48 -1.56 4.96
C ASN A 445 -30.04 -1.38 5.47
N SER A 446 -29.09 -1.44 4.55
CA SER A 446 -27.73 -0.98 4.86
C SER A 446 -27.71 0.53 5.03
N PHE A 447 -26.64 1.07 5.59
CA PHE A 447 -26.36 2.51 5.56
C PHE A 447 -24.95 2.80 5.06
N ILE A 448 -24.72 4.02 4.58
CA ILE A 448 -23.38 4.57 4.33
C ILE A 448 -23.33 5.96 4.96
N THR A 449 -22.46 6.12 5.96
CA THR A 449 -22.35 7.34 6.78
C THR A 449 -20.94 7.90 6.71
N LYS A 450 -20.77 9.19 6.42
CA LYS A 450 -19.48 9.90 6.55
C LYS A 450 -19.56 10.92 7.69
N PHE A 451 -18.78 10.72 8.75
CA PHE A 451 -18.54 11.71 9.81
C PHE A 451 -17.44 12.69 9.41
N ASN A 452 -17.46 13.90 10.00
CA ASN A 452 -16.28 14.76 10.01
C ASN A 452 -15.17 14.17 10.90
N SER A 453 -13.93 14.62 10.72
CA SER A 453 -12.74 14.15 11.45
C SER A 453 -12.71 14.43 12.97
N THR A 454 -13.78 14.99 13.53
CA THR A 454 -13.97 15.24 14.98
C THR A 454 -15.13 14.44 15.59
N GLY A 455 -15.83 13.62 14.80
CA GLY A 455 -17.01 12.85 15.26
C GLY A 455 -18.22 13.70 15.68
N SER A 456 -18.21 15.01 15.38
CA SER A 456 -19.22 15.96 15.87
C SER A 456 -20.41 16.15 14.92
N ALA A 457 -20.25 15.86 13.63
CA ALA A 457 -21.31 16.00 12.63
C ALA A 457 -21.14 15.03 11.45
N LEU A 458 -22.26 14.73 10.79
CA LEU A 458 -22.31 13.98 9.53
C LEU A 458 -22.01 14.93 8.37
N ILE A 459 -21.07 14.55 7.49
CA ILE A 459 -20.85 15.18 6.18
C ILE A 459 -21.93 14.68 5.22
N TYR A 460 -22.19 13.38 5.21
CA TYR A 460 -23.38 12.79 4.61
C TYR A 460 -23.81 11.52 5.36
N SER A 461 -25.07 11.13 5.23
CA SER A 461 -25.57 9.81 5.64
C SER A 461 -26.78 9.41 4.80
N THR A 462 -26.78 8.16 4.34
CA THR A 462 -27.80 7.57 3.47
C THR A 462 -28.14 6.16 3.92
N TYR A 463 -29.40 5.74 3.73
CA TYR A 463 -29.72 4.31 3.62
C TYR A 463 -29.16 3.76 2.28
N LEU A 464 -29.14 2.43 2.16
CA LEU A 464 -28.89 1.71 0.91
C LEU A 464 -29.62 0.37 0.97
N GLY A 465 -30.75 0.26 0.27
CA GLY A 465 -31.50 -1.00 0.17
C GLY A 465 -32.84 -0.92 -0.54
N GLY A 466 -33.47 -2.08 -0.68
CA GLY A 466 -34.76 -2.26 -1.36
C GLY A 466 -35.89 -2.60 -0.38
N SER A 467 -36.88 -3.35 -0.87
CA SER A 467 -38.08 -3.74 -0.12
C SER A 467 -37.88 -4.80 0.97
N GLN A 468 -36.73 -5.48 1.01
CA GLN A 468 -36.48 -6.60 1.92
C GLN A 468 -35.46 -6.25 3.01
N ALA A 469 -34.31 -6.92 3.02
CA ALA A 469 -33.33 -6.84 4.09
C ALA A 469 -31.91 -6.82 3.52
N GLU A 470 -31.14 -5.81 3.90
CA GLU A 470 -29.78 -5.56 3.43
C GLU A 470 -28.81 -5.33 4.59
N GLN A 471 -27.64 -5.94 4.52
CA GLN A 471 -26.55 -5.78 5.49
C GLN A 471 -25.26 -5.39 4.77
N GLY A 472 -24.71 -4.21 5.10
CA GLY A 472 -23.35 -3.84 4.71
C GLY A 472 -22.33 -4.64 5.52
N THR A 473 -21.33 -5.19 4.85
CA THR A 473 -20.27 -6.01 5.46
C THR A 473 -18.95 -5.28 5.53
N ARG A 474 -18.52 -4.59 4.46
CA ARG A 474 -17.30 -3.75 4.44
C ARG A 474 -17.46 -2.45 3.69
N ILE A 475 -16.66 -1.45 4.07
CA ILE A 475 -16.52 -0.17 3.38
C ILE A 475 -15.05 0.20 3.18
N THR A 476 -14.72 0.78 2.04
CA THR A 476 -13.43 1.41 1.77
C THR A 476 -13.62 2.70 0.95
N VAL A 477 -12.58 3.49 0.77
CA VAL A 477 -12.64 4.83 0.14
C VAL A 477 -11.45 5.05 -0.80
N ASP A 478 -11.68 5.65 -1.97
CA ASP A 478 -10.60 6.03 -2.88
C ASP A 478 -10.02 7.43 -2.59
N SER A 479 -8.90 7.77 -3.26
CA SER A 479 -8.28 9.09 -3.17
C SER A 479 -9.15 10.25 -3.70
N SER A 480 -10.23 9.94 -4.40
CA SER A 480 -11.29 10.90 -4.80
C SER A 480 -12.41 11.02 -3.76
N ASN A 481 -12.24 10.44 -2.57
CA ASN A 481 -13.18 10.43 -1.45
C ASN A 481 -14.51 9.69 -1.74
N GLN A 482 -14.53 8.80 -2.74
CA GLN A 482 -15.72 8.06 -3.16
C GLN A 482 -15.77 6.72 -2.40
N ALA A 483 -16.91 6.42 -1.80
CA ALA A 483 -17.07 5.26 -0.92
C ALA A 483 -17.45 4.01 -1.71
N TYR A 484 -16.75 2.90 -1.45
CA TYR A 484 -17.07 1.58 -1.96
C TYR A 484 -17.62 0.73 -0.80
N ALA A 485 -18.84 0.24 -0.93
CA ALA A 485 -19.48 -0.62 0.06
C ALA A 485 -19.90 -1.96 -0.55
N ILE A 486 -19.65 -3.03 0.19
CA ILE A 486 -20.15 -4.38 -0.10
C ILE A 486 -21.08 -4.84 1.02
N GLY A 487 -21.93 -5.81 0.68
CA GLY A 487 -22.88 -6.39 1.62
C GLY A 487 -23.71 -7.49 0.98
N ALA A 488 -24.72 -7.97 1.70
CA ALA A 488 -25.70 -8.94 1.21
C ALA A 488 -27.09 -8.29 1.09
N THR A 489 -27.90 -8.76 0.13
CA THR A 489 -29.27 -8.28 -0.11
C THR A 489 -30.26 -9.41 -0.37
N LEU A 490 -31.43 -9.30 0.27
CA LEU A 490 -32.61 -10.10 -0.03
C LEU A 490 -33.56 -9.43 -1.05
N SER A 491 -33.37 -8.16 -1.38
CA SER A 491 -34.23 -7.40 -2.29
C SER A 491 -34.01 -7.73 -3.77
N THR A 492 -35.08 -7.99 -4.51
CA THR A 492 -35.08 -8.01 -5.99
C THR A 492 -35.14 -6.61 -6.60
N ASP A 493 -35.38 -5.60 -5.78
CA ASP A 493 -35.43 -4.17 -6.06
C ASP A 493 -34.29 -3.39 -5.38
N PHE A 494 -33.16 -4.04 -5.12
CA PHE A 494 -31.97 -3.36 -4.60
C PHE A 494 -31.48 -2.29 -5.60
N PRO A 495 -31.04 -1.09 -5.15
CA PRO A 495 -30.61 -0.04 -6.06
C PRO A 495 -29.40 -0.43 -6.92
N VAL A 496 -29.61 -0.66 -8.22
CA VAL A 496 -28.57 -0.97 -9.22
C VAL A 496 -28.50 0.09 -10.32
N THR A 497 -27.33 0.26 -10.94
CA THR A 497 -27.12 1.24 -12.02
C THR A 497 -27.26 0.62 -13.42
N PRO A 498 -27.72 1.39 -14.43
CA PRO A 498 -27.79 0.89 -15.81
C PRO A 498 -26.42 0.41 -16.33
N GLY A 499 -26.38 -0.80 -16.90
CA GLY A 499 -25.15 -1.40 -17.42
C GLY A 499 -24.22 -2.04 -16.37
N ALA A 500 -24.64 -2.10 -15.10
CA ALA A 500 -23.93 -2.84 -14.07
C ALA A 500 -23.78 -4.34 -14.40
N PHE A 501 -22.74 -4.98 -13.85
CA PHE A 501 -22.38 -6.38 -14.14
C PHE A 501 -23.55 -7.37 -13.96
N GLN A 502 -24.33 -7.23 -12.88
CA GLN A 502 -25.60 -7.93 -12.68
C GLN A 502 -26.68 -6.92 -12.28
N THR A 503 -27.61 -6.63 -13.19
CA THR A 503 -28.74 -5.70 -12.97
C THR A 503 -30.00 -6.36 -12.39
N SER A 504 -29.94 -7.63 -12.03
CA SER A 504 -31.07 -8.41 -11.49
C SER A 504 -30.55 -9.48 -10.54
N LYS A 505 -31.16 -9.60 -9.34
CA LYS A 505 -30.74 -10.56 -8.31
C LYS A 505 -30.78 -12.01 -8.86
N PRO A 506 -29.66 -12.74 -8.93
CA PRO A 506 -29.65 -14.09 -9.52
C PRO A 506 -30.25 -15.19 -8.62
N GLY A 507 -30.21 -15.02 -7.30
CA GLY A 507 -30.55 -16.05 -6.32
C GLY A 507 -31.43 -15.58 -5.16
N ALA A 508 -31.48 -16.37 -4.10
CA ALA A 508 -32.26 -16.05 -2.90
C ALA A 508 -31.61 -14.92 -2.09
N THR A 509 -30.30 -14.99 -1.87
CA THR A 509 -29.50 -14.01 -1.11
C THR A 509 -28.16 -13.83 -1.82
N ASN A 510 -27.89 -12.64 -2.35
CA ASN A 510 -26.65 -12.39 -3.08
C ASN A 510 -25.89 -11.22 -2.48
N GLY A 511 -24.61 -11.13 -2.83
CA GLY A 511 -23.82 -9.95 -2.59
C GLY A 511 -24.33 -8.73 -3.38
N TYR A 512 -23.90 -7.55 -2.95
CA TYR A 512 -23.92 -6.33 -3.75
C TYR A 512 -22.55 -5.64 -3.71
N VAL A 513 -22.28 -4.81 -4.71
CA VAL A 513 -21.14 -3.88 -4.72
C VAL A 513 -21.64 -2.51 -5.16
N THR A 514 -21.50 -1.53 -4.27
CA THR A 514 -21.90 -0.13 -4.49
C THR A 514 -20.69 0.78 -4.47
N LYS A 515 -20.57 1.68 -5.45
CA LYS A 515 -19.72 2.86 -5.38
C LYS A 515 -20.58 4.12 -5.29
N LEU A 516 -20.47 4.86 -4.19
CA LEU A 516 -21.19 6.10 -3.89
C LEU A 516 -20.27 7.32 -4.14
N ASN A 517 -20.82 8.41 -4.68
CA ASN A 517 -20.06 9.64 -4.88
C ASN A 517 -19.63 10.29 -3.54
N ALA A 518 -18.59 11.14 -3.59
CA ALA A 518 -18.00 11.75 -2.40
C ALA A 518 -18.93 12.68 -1.59
N THR A 519 -20.09 13.04 -2.16
CA THR A 519 -21.14 13.84 -1.50
C THR A 519 -22.28 12.98 -0.91
N GLY A 520 -22.29 11.66 -1.11
CA GLY A 520 -23.33 10.76 -0.61
C GLY A 520 -24.68 10.87 -1.32
N THR A 521 -24.74 11.49 -2.49
CA THR A 521 -25.98 11.89 -3.18
C THR A 521 -26.34 11.02 -4.38
N ALA A 522 -25.40 10.27 -4.95
CA ALA A 522 -25.64 9.42 -6.10
C ALA A 522 -24.69 8.21 -6.16
N LEU A 523 -25.23 7.07 -6.62
CA LEU A 523 -24.45 5.91 -7.03
C LEU A 523 -23.65 6.26 -8.31
N ILE A 524 -22.35 5.95 -8.30
CA ILE A 524 -21.49 5.95 -9.48
C ILE A 524 -21.68 4.63 -10.23
N TYR A 525 -21.66 3.53 -9.49
CA TYR A 525 -22.20 2.24 -9.93
C TYR A 525 -22.82 1.49 -8.74
N SER A 526 -23.73 0.57 -9.03
CA SER A 526 -24.16 -0.46 -8.09
C SER A 526 -24.60 -1.71 -8.85
N THR A 527 -24.16 -2.87 -8.38
CA THR A 527 -24.40 -4.19 -8.98
C THR A 527 -24.78 -5.22 -7.93
N TYR A 528 -25.59 -6.22 -8.32
CA TYR A 528 -25.59 -7.50 -7.61
C TYR A 528 -24.26 -8.25 -7.85
N LEU A 529 -23.98 -9.22 -6.99
CA LEU A 529 -22.85 -10.14 -7.11
C LEU A 529 -23.25 -11.52 -6.57
N GLY A 530 -23.42 -12.51 -7.45
CA GLY A 530 -23.68 -13.88 -7.01
C GLY A 530 -24.17 -14.86 -8.07
N GLY A 531 -24.55 -16.05 -7.60
CA GLY A 531 -25.25 -17.12 -8.33
C GLY A 531 -26.64 -17.40 -7.74
N ASN A 532 -27.11 -18.65 -7.83
CA ASN A 532 -28.49 -18.98 -7.47
C ASN A 532 -28.75 -19.15 -5.96
N ASN A 533 -27.71 -19.42 -5.16
CA ASN A 533 -27.82 -19.80 -3.75
C ASN A 533 -27.52 -18.59 -2.84
N LEU A 534 -26.75 -18.79 -1.77
CA LEU A 534 -26.27 -17.75 -0.86
C LEU A 534 -24.83 -17.38 -1.24
N ASP A 535 -24.59 -16.10 -1.51
CA ASP A 535 -23.24 -15.57 -1.73
C ASP A 535 -22.99 -14.34 -0.83
N GLY A 536 -21.83 -14.29 -0.19
CA GLY A 536 -21.51 -13.29 0.83
C GLY A 536 -20.13 -12.66 0.63
N PRO A 537 -20.03 -11.40 0.16
CA PRO A 537 -18.76 -10.67 0.12
C PRO A 537 -18.37 -10.21 1.54
N SER A 538 -17.12 -10.49 1.94
CA SER A 538 -16.60 -10.31 3.30
C SER A 538 -15.44 -9.31 3.41
N GLY A 539 -14.70 -9.10 2.32
CA GLY A 539 -13.57 -8.18 2.22
C GLY A 539 -13.63 -7.35 0.93
N ILE A 540 -13.25 -6.08 1.00
CA ILE A 540 -13.05 -5.21 -0.18
C ILE A 540 -11.80 -4.35 -0.03
N ALA A 541 -11.03 -4.25 -1.11
CA ALA A 541 -9.96 -3.27 -1.28
C ALA A 541 -10.05 -2.66 -2.69
N VAL A 542 -9.47 -1.48 -2.92
CA VAL A 542 -9.58 -0.75 -4.19
C VAL A 542 -8.19 -0.38 -4.69
N ASP A 543 -7.90 -0.66 -5.97
CA ASP A 543 -6.62 -0.28 -6.58
C ASP A 543 -6.60 1.18 -7.06
N SER A 544 -5.41 1.71 -7.35
CA SER A 544 -5.19 3.10 -7.76
C SER A 544 -5.87 3.47 -9.10
N THR A 545 -6.38 2.50 -9.86
CA THR A 545 -7.19 2.72 -11.07
C THR A 545 -8.70 2.65 -10.81
N GLY A 546 -9.09 2.38 -9.55
CA GLY A 546 -10.47 2.36 -9.08
C GLY A 546 -11.18 1.02 -9.17
N ASN A 547 -10.48 -0.09 -9.50
CA ASN A 547 -11.10 -1.41 -9.51
C ASN A 547 -11.32 -1.91 -8.08
N ALA A 548 -12.46 -2.54 -7.83
CA ALA A 548 -12.76 -3.15 -6.53
C ALA A 548 -12.34 -4.63 -6.53
N HIS A 549 -11.36 -4.97 -5.69
CA HIS A 549 -10.97 -6.34 -5.38
C HIS A 549 -11.79 -6.82 -4.19
N ILE A 550 -12.46 -7.96 -4.32
CA ILE A 550 -13.46 -8.44 -3.37
C ILE A 550 -13.21 -9.92 -3.10
N VAL A 551 -13.24 -10.28 -1.82
CA VAL A 551 -13.24 -11.68 -1.37
C VAL A 551 -14.51 -12.00 -0.58
N GLY A 552 -14.83 -13.28 -0.48
CA GLY A 552 -16.03 -13.74 0.21
C GLY A 552 -16.19 -15.25 0.16
N PHE A 553 -17.44 -15.68 0.27
CA PHE A 553 -17.85 -17.06 0.10
C PHE A 553 -19.05 -17.19 -0.83
N THR A 554 -19.23 -18.37 -1.40
CA THR A 554 -20.34 -18.75 -2.27
C THR A 554 -20.81 -20.16 -1.93
N ASP A 555 -22.12 -20.34 -1.87
CA ASP A 555 -22.80 -21.63 -1.86
C ASP A 555 -23.33 -21.99 -3.28
N SER A 556 -23.02 -21.17 -4.29
CA SER A 556 -23.54 -21.25 -5.66
C SER A 556 -22.63 -22.01 -6.62
N THR A 557 -23.12 -23.12 -7.17
CA THR A 557 -22.46 -23.87 -8.26
C THR A 557 -22.37 -23.10 -9.59
N ASN A 558 -23.08 -21.97 -9.69
CA ASN A 558 -23.06 -21.05 -10.83
C ASN A 558 -22.54 -19.65 -10.48
N PHE A 559 -21.70 -19.52 -9.44
CA PHE A 559 -21.02 -18.27 -9.12
C PHE A 559 -20.21 -17.77 -10.33
N PRO A 560 -20.21 -16.46 -10.65
CA PRO A 560 -19.56 -15.95 -11.86
C PRO A 560 -18.04 -16.01 -11.78
N THR A 561 -17.43 -16.97 -12.47
CA THR A 561 -15.97 -17.10 -12.66
C THR A 561 -15.54 -16.66 -14.06
N THR A 562 -14.26 -16.30 -14.24
CA THR A 562 -13.70 -15.85 -15.53
C THR A 562 -12.85 -16.94 -16.21
N PRO A 563 -12.79 -16.98 -17.56
CA PRO A 563 -11.86 -17.86 -18.27
C PRO A 563 -10.41 -17.61 -17.85
N GLY A 564 -9.67 -18.66 -17.51
CA GLY A 564 -8.28 -18.56 -17.03
C GLY A 564 -8.12 -18.28 -15.54
N ALA A 565 -9.21 -18.19 -14.77
CA ALA A 565 -9.17 -18.17 -13.31
C ALA A 565 -8.59 -19.47 -12.73
N PHE A 566 -7.96 -19.38 -11.55
CA PHE A 566 -7.32 -20.50 -10.86
C PHE A 566 -8.26 -21.71 -10.64
N GLN A 567 -9.48 -21.44 -10.16
CA GLN A 567 -10.53 -22.43 -9.94
C GLN A 567 -11.86 -21.88 -10.47
N THR A 568 -12.39 -22.52 -11.52
CA THR A 568 -13.67 -22.13 -12.15
C THR A 568 -14.88 -22.95 -11.67
N SER A 569 -14.64 -24.03 -10.94
CA SER A 569 -15.64 -25.02 -10.52
C SER A 569 -15.81 -25.03 -9.01
N PHE A 570 -17.06 -25.12 -8.56
CA PHE A 570 -17.42 -25.27 -7.14
C PHE A 570 -17.16 -26.72 -6.70
N LEU A 571 -16.44 -26.92 -5.58
CA LEU A 571 -15.93 -28.24 -5.17
C LEU A 571 -16.52 -28.80 -3.87
N GLY A 572 -16.91 -27.94 -2.92
CA GLY A 572 -17.37 -28.36 -1.59
C GLY A 572 -18.85 -28.14 -1.29
N THR A 573 -19.14 -27.78 -0.03
CA THR A 573 -20.42 -27.24 0.44
C THR A 573 -20.44 -25.71 0.45
N ARG A 574 -19.27 -25.06 0.49
CA ARG A 574 -19.07 -23.61 0.38
C ARG A 574 -17.64 -23.36 -0.08
N ASP A 575 -17.45 -22.57 -1.13
CA ASP A 575 -16.11 -22.17 -1.58
C ASP A 575 -15.86 -20.69 -1.26
N ALA A 576 -14.60 -20.33 -1.01
CA ALA A 576 -14.22 -18.93 -0.99
C ALA A 576 -14.19 -18.42 -2.44
N PHE A 577 -14.30 -17.10 -2.62
CA PHE A 577 -14.06 -16.48 -3.91
C PHE A 577 -13.12 -15.27 -3.78
N ALA A 578 -12.45 -14.96 -4.88
CA ALA A 578 -11.68 -13.74 -5.06
C ALA A 578 -11.93 -13.19 -6.47
N LEU A 579 -12.29 -11.91 -6.57
CA LEU A 579 -12.59 -11.27 -7.84
C LEU A 579 -12.14 -9.81 -7.90
N LYS A 580 -12.04 -9.29 -9.12
CA LYS A 580 -11.71 -7.90 -9.41
C LYS A 580 -12.76 -7.29 -10.32
N LEU A 581 -13.66 -6.48 -9.78
CA LEU A 581 -14.67 -5.73 -10.53
C LEU A 581 -14.04 -4.45 -11.11
N ASN A 582 -14.28 -4.17 -12.39
CA ASN A 582 -13.70 -2.99 -13.04
C ASN A 582 -14.23 -1.68 -12.43
N ALA A 583 -13.47 -0.59 -12.57
CA ALA A 583 -13.78 0.72 -11.99
C ALA A 583 -15.12 1.36 -12.42
N THR A 584 -15.81 0.81 -13.42
CA THR A 584 -17.15 1.24 -13.86
C THR A 584 -18.29 0.36 -13.34
N GLY A 585 -17.99 -0.74 -12.63
CA GLY A 585 -18.98 -1.69 -12.13
C GLY A 585 -19.66 -2.54 -13.21
N THR A 586 -19.19 -2.49 -14.46
CA THR A 586 -19.83 -3.11 -15.63
C THR A 586 -19.41 -4.56 -15.89
N GLY A 587 -18.30 -5.01 -15.32
CA GLY A 587 -17.78 -6.35 -15.57
C GLY A 587 -16.56 -6.72 -14.73
N LEU A 588 -16.35 -8.03 -14.61
CA LEU A 588 -15.22 -8.64 -13.90
C LEU A 588 -13.97 -8.62 -14.80
N ILE A 589 -12.82 -8.24 -14.21
CA ILE A 589 -11.48 -8.36 -14.81
C ILE A 589 -11.00 -9.80 -14.60
N TYR A 590 -11.10 -10.30 -13.37
CA TYR A 590 -11.03 -11.72 -13.04
C TYR A 590 -12.07 -12.08 -11.98
N SER A 591 -12.39 -13.37 -11.86
CA SER A 591 -13.10 -13.96 -10.72
C SER A 591 -12.77 -15.45 -10.63
N THR A 592 -12.25 -15.87 -9.49
CA THR A 592 -11.90 -17.26 -9.17
C THR A 592 -12.62 -17.72 -7.90
N LEU A 593 -12.86 -19.02 -7.81
CA LEU A 593 -13.10 -19.69 -6.54
C LEU A 593 -11.77 -20.05 -5.87
N LEU A 594 -11.85 -20.48 -4.62
CA LEU A 594 -10.75 -21.01 -3.83
C LEU A 594 -11.31 -21.94 -2.73
N GLY A 595 -11.19 -23.26 -2.90
CA GLY A 595 -11.72 -24.21 -1.91
C GLY A 595 -11.44 -25.68 -2.22
N GLY A 596 -11.59 -26.51 -1.19
CA GLY A 596 -11.61 -27.97 -1.28
C GLY A 596 -13.01 -28.56 -1.03
N SER A 597 -13.05 -29.83 -0.62
CA SER A 597 -14.25 -30.68 -0.53
C SER A 597 -15.33 -30.28 0.48
N THR A 598 -15.13 -29.30 1.38
CA THR A 598 -16.12 -28.92 2.40
C THR A 598 -16.41 -27.41 2.42
N THR A 599 -16.05 -26.68 3.48
CA THR A 599 -16.42 -25.29 3.72
C THR A 599 -15.17 -24.42 3.76
N ASN A 600 -15.12 -23.44 2.87
CA ASN A 600 -14.00 -22.54 2.65
C ASN A 600 -14.55 -21.11 2.60
N GLN A 601 -13.97 -20.16 3.34
CA GLN A 601 -14.46 -18.77 3.34
C GLN A 601 -13.31 -17.78 3.57
N ALA A 602 -13.09 -16.88 2.61
CA ALA A 602 -12.26 -15.70 2.84
C ALA A 602 -13.02 -14.69 3.72
N THR A 603 -12.31 -13.97 4.59
CA THR A 603 -12.88 -13.04 5.59
C THR A 603 -12.38 -11.60 5.44
N SER A 604 -11.15 -11.42 4.92
CA SER A 604 -10.58 -10.12 4.58
C SER A 604 -9.45 -10.25 3.55
N LEU A 605 -9.05 -9.13 2.92
CA LEU A 605 -7.92 -9.05 1.98
C LEU A 605 -7.09 -7.78 2.16
N VAL A 606 -5.86 -7.79 1.66
CA VAL A 606 -5.03 -6.61 1.40
C VAL A 606 -4.44 -6.66 -0.02
N LEU A 607 -4.19 -5.49 -0.59
CA LEU A 607 -3.61 -5.31 -1.92
C LEU A 607 -2.10 -5.07 -1.85
N GLU A 608 -1.35 -5.70 -2.75
CA GLU A 608 0.01 -5.29 -3.09
C GLU A 608 0.00 -4.20 -4.18
N PRO A 609 1.06 -3.36 -4.27
CA PRO A 609 1.25 -2.43 -5.39
C PRO A 609 1.33 -3.11 -6.76
N SER A 610 1.70 -4.40 -6.81
CA SER A 610 1.70 -5.25 -8.00
C SER A 610 0.28 -5.56 -8.53
N GLY A 611 -0.76 -5.32 -7.73
CA GLY A 611 -2.14 -5.68 -8.04
C GLY A 611 -2.51 -7.13 -7.66
N SER A 612 -1.57 -7.92 -7.13
CA SER A 612 -1.85 -9.16 -6.41
C SER A 612 -2.60 -8.88 -5.10
N ILE A 613 -3.27 -9.90 -4.57
CA ILE A 613 -3.93 -9.84 -3.26
C ILE A 613 -3.36 -10.89 -2.30
N TYR A 614 -3.27 -10.55 -1.02
CA TYR A 614 -3.28 -11.53 0.05
C TYR A 614 -4.68 -11.58 0.66
N LEU A 615 -5.20 -12.78 0.92
CA LEU A 615 -6.44 -12.99 1.65
C LEU A 615 -6.21 -13.86 2.88
N VAL A 616 -7.02 -13.62 3.91
CA VAL A 616 -7.16 -14.48 5.08
C VAL A 616 -8.58 -15.05 5.11
N GLY A 617 -8.75 -16.18 5.79
CA GLY A 617 -10.05 -16.82 5.91
C GLY A 617 -10.04 -18.03 6.84
N ILE A 618 -11.01 -18.90 6.62
CA ILE A 618 -11.14 -20.21 7.28
C ILE A 618 -11.37 -21.34 6.27
N THR A 619 -10.94 -22.55 6.63
CA THR A 619 -11.25 -23.78 5.90
C THR A 619 -11.52 -24.95 6.84
N ALA A 620 -12.49 -25.78 6.48
CA ALA A 620 -12.71 -27.11 7.04
C ALA A 620 -12.37 -28.24 6.03
N SER A 621 -11.79 -27.87 4.88
CA SER A 621 -11.44 -28.81 3.79
C SER A 621 -10.01 -29.31 4.00
N PRO A 622 -9.77 -30.63 4.17
CA PRO A 622 -8.41 -31.19 4.24
C PRO A 622 -7.64 -31.12 2.91
N ASP A 623 -8.36 -30.84 1.82
CA ASP A 623 -7.90 -30.70 0.43
C ASP A 623 -7.99 -29.24 -0.07
N PHE A 624 -7.97 -28.25 0.83
CA PHE A 624 -7.82 -26.85 0.44
C PHE A 624 -6.48 -26.64 -0.31
N PRO A 625 -6.45 -25.89 -1.42
CA PRO A 625 -5.26 -25.76 -2.25
C PRO A 625 -4.12 -24.97 -1.57
N THR A 626 -3.07 -25.69 -1.19
CA THR A 626 -1.80 -25.14 -0.65
C THR A 626 -0.70 -25.12 -1.70
N THR A 627 0.32 -24.28 -1.51
CA THR A 627 1.56 -24.29 -2.31
C THR A 627 2.65 -25.17 -1.67
N PRO A 628 3.71 -25.59 -2.41
CA PRO A 628 4.73 -26.51 -1.88
C PRO A 628 5.59 -25.98 -0.72
N ASP A 629 5.54 -24.67 -0.51
CA ASP A 629 6.24 -23.86 0.50
C ASP A 629 5.32 -23.46 1.69
N ALA A 630 4.15 -24.08 1.81
CA ALA A 630 3.18 -23.74 2.85
C ALA A 630 3.73 -23.87 4.29
N PHE A 631 3.42 -22.87 5.13
CA PHE A 631 3.70 -22.92 6.57
C PHE A 631 3.05 -24.15 7.24
N GLN A 632 1.85 -24.54 6.85
CA GLN A 632 1.24 -25.84 7.10
C GLN A 632 0.51 -26.28 5.82
N SER A 633 0.73 -27.54 5.40
CA SER A 633 0.18 -28.12 4.17
C SER A 633 -1.06 -28.99 4.39
N THR A 634 -1.55 -29.10 5.63
CA THR A 634 -2.64 -29.99 6.03
C THR A 634 -3.53 -29.30 7.08
N LEU A 635 -4.83 -29.59 7.02
CA LEU A 635 -5.77 -29.23 8.07
C LEU A 635 -5.39 -29.96 9.37
N ALA A 636 -5.12 -29.19 10.41
CA ALA A 636 -4.69 -29.64 11.72
C ALA A 636 -5.86 -29.71 12.72
N GLY A 637 -6.79 -28.76 12.66
CA GLY A 637 -7.99 -28.65 13.48
C GLY A 637 -9.27 -29.23 12.86
N GLY A 638 -10.42 -28.72 13.31
CA GLY A 638 -11.72 -28.91 12.65
C GLY A 638 -12.01 -27.82 11.61
N ILE A 639 -11.63 -26.59 11.96
CA ILE A 639 -11.52 -25.42 11.10
C ILE A 639 -10.14 -24.79 11.37
N ASP A 640 -9.35 -24.53 10.34
CA ASP A 640 -8.10 -23.75 10.47
C ASP A 640 -8.19 -22.43 9.68
N VAL A 641 -7.27 -21.52 10.00
CA VAL A 641 -7.03 -20.31 9.20
C VAL A 641 -6.51 -20.69 7.82
N ILE A 642 -6.95 -19.98 6.77
CA ILE A 642 -6.24 -19.94 5.48
C ILE A 642 -5.51 -18.60 5.32
N LEU A 643 -4.32 -18.65 4.73
CA LEU A 643 -3.60 -17.48 4.24
C LEU A 643 -3.10 -17.79 2.82
N SER A 644 -3.57 -17.02 1.84
CA SER A 644 -3.27 -17.24 0.42
C SER A 644 -2.93 -15.93 -0.30
N GLN A 645 -1.95 -15.99 -1.20
CA GLN A 645 -1.61 -14.93 -2.16
C GLN A 645 -2.06 -15.35 -3.56
N LEU A 646 -2.84 -14.49 -4.21
CA LEU A 646 -3.34 -14.69 -5.58
C LEU A 646 -2.72 -13.61 -6.49
N ASN A 647 -2.24 -14.01 -7.66
CA ASN A 647 -1.66 -13.08 -8.64
C ASN A 647 -2.70 -12.07 -9.18
N ALA A 648 -2.21 -10.97 -9.76
CA ALA A 648 -3.03 -9.87 -10.28
C ALA A 648 -4.06 -10.27 -11.37
N GLU A 649 -3.83 -11.40 -12.07
CA GLU A 649 -4.75 -11.98 -13.06
C GLU A 649 -5.80 -12.94 -12.46
N GLY A 650 -5.69 -13.33 -11.19
CA GLY A 650 -6.58 -14.30 -10.54
C GLY A 650 -6.45 -15.74 -11.04
N SER A 651 -5.30 -16.08 -11.65
CA SER A 651 -5.06 -17.33 -12.37
C SER A 651 -4.17 -18.34 -11.63
N ALA A 652 -3.43 -17.90 -10.61
CA ALA A 652 -2.46 -18.71 -9.88
C ALA A 652 -2.33 -18.26 -8.41
N LEU A 653 -2.26 -19.25 -7.51
CA LEU A 653 -1.75 -19.03 -6.16
C LEU A 653 -0.24 -18.87 -6.23
N LEU A 654 0.28 -17.80 -5.62
CA LEU A 654 1.71 -17.56 -5.45
C LEU A 654 2.23 -18.17 -4.14
N TYR A 655 1.39 -18.14 -3.11
CA TYR A 655 1.57 -18.80 -1.81
C TYR A 655 0.20 -19.21 -1.27
N SER A 656 0.08 -20.33 -0.56
CA SER A 656 -1.16 -20.71 0.12
C SER A 656 -0.92 -21.74 1.22
N THR A 657 -1.43 -21.47 2.43
CA THR A 657 -1.19 -22.27 3.64
C THR A 657 -2.43 -22.39 4.53
N TYR A 658 -2.47 -23.46 5.34
CA TYR A 658 -3.24 -23.48 6.59
C TYR A 658 -2.47 -22.76 7.71
N MET A 659 -3.16 -22.36 8.79
CA MET A 659 -2.55 -22.08 10.10
C MET A 659 -3.52 -22.45 11.23
N GLY A 660 -3.24 -23.52 11.97
CA GLY A 660 -4.06 -24.00 13.08
C GLY A 660 -3.39 -25.10 13.92
N GLY A 661 -4.12 -25.61 14.91
CA GLY A 661 -3.60 -26.53 15.93
C GLY A 661 -4.32 -27.89 16.01
N SER A 662 -5.36 -27.99 16.83
CA SER A 662 -6.17 -29.20 17.04
C SER A 662 -7.64 -28.95 17.42
N ALA A 663 -8.03 -27.69 17.60
CA ALA A 663 -9.42 -27.25 17.78
C ALA A 663 -9.86 -26.43 16.55
N ASP A 664 -10.76 -25.47 16.71
CA ASP A 664 -11.15 -24.54 15.64
C ASP A 664 -10.40 -23.20 15.80
N ASP A 665 -9.74 -22.76 14.74
CA ASP A 665 -8.92 -21.56 14.67
C ASP A 665 -9.37 -20.69 13.47
N LEU A 666 -9.71 -19.42 13.73
CA LEU A 666 -10.51 -18.58 12.84
C LEU A 666 -9.72 -17.36 12.35
N GLY A 667 -9.42 -17.27 11.05
CA GLY A 667 -8.79 -16.10 10.44
C GLY A 667 -9.81 -15.00 10.11
N LEU A 668 -9.65 -13.80 10.67
CA LEU A 668 -10.66 -12.73 10.59
C LEU A 668 -10.12 -11.41 10.03
N GLY A 669 -8.90 -11.02 10.40
CA GLY A 669 -8.25 -9.77 9.98
C GLY A 669 -6.90 -10.01 9.29
N ILE A 670 -6.57 -9.18 8.31
CA ILE A 670 -5.28 -9.18 7.61
C ILE A 670 -4.82 -7.73 7.36
N ALA A 671 -3.52 -7.47 7.55
CA ALA A 671 -2.91 -6.16 7.35
C ALA A 671 -1.50 -6.32 6.76
N LEU A 672 -1.06 -5.37 5.93
CA LEU A 672 0.26 -5.38 5.29
C LEU A 672 1.04 -4.12 5.70
N ASP A 673 2.21 -4.30 6.31
CA ASP A 673 3.12 -3.18 6.58
C ASP A 673 3.93 -2.82 5.32
N GLY A 674 4.41 -1.58 5.27
CA GLY A 674 5.19 -1.10 4.13
C GLY A 674 6.54 -1.80 3.93
N MET A 675 7.03 -2.58 4.91
CA MET A 675 8.28 -3.35 4.82
C MET A 675 8.05 -4.77 4.26
N GLY A 676 6.85 -5.10 3.79
CA GLY A 676 6.50 -6.44 3.29
C GLY A 676 6.10 -7.43 4.41
N GLY A 677 5.90 -6.93 5.63
CA GLY A 677 5.40 -7.70 6.75
C GLY A 677 3.90 -7.90 6.67
N LEU A 678 3.45 -9.13 6.48
CA LEU A 678 2.04 -9.48 6.40
C LEU A 678 1.56 -10.01 7.75
N TYR A 679 0.51 -9.41 8.30
CA TYR A 679 -0.03 -9.73 9.60
C TYR A 679 -1.42 -10.33 9.42
N ILE A 680 -1.72 -11.39 10.17
CA ILE A 680 -3.07 -11.94 10.31
C ILE A 680 -3.48 -11.98 11.78
N ALA A 681 -4.77 -11.83 12.02
CA ALA A 681 -5.38 -11.91 13.34
C ALA A 681 -6.72 -12.64 13.29
N GLY A 682 -7.14 -13.13 14.46
CA GLY A 682 -8.27 -14.02 14.57
C GLY A 682 -8.55 -14.45 16.00
N ALA A 683 -9.16 -15.62 16.14
CA ALA A 683 -9.37 -16.31 17.41
C ALA A 683 -8.93 -17.77 17.29
N SER A 684 -8.47 -18.38 18.38
CA SER A 684 -7.95 -19.75 18.40
C SER A 684 -8.38 -20.48 19.67
N ALA A 685 -9.09 -21.60 19.51
CA ALA A 685 -9.34 -22.54 20.60
C ALA A 685 -8.20 -23.56 20.78
N SER A 686 -7.21 -23.59 19.88
CA SER A 686 -6.12 -24.55 19.93
C SER A 686 -5.09 -24.24 21.02
N SER A 687 -4.98 -25.14 22.01
CA SER A 687 -3.90 -25.11 23.02
C SER A 687 -2.51 -25.41 22.46
N ASN A 688 -2.45 -25.89 21.21
CA ASN A 688 -1.26 -26.13 20.40
C ASN A 688 -1.24 -25.26 19.13
N PHE A 689 -1.90 -24.09 19.14
CA PHE A 689 -1.83 -23.14 18.02
C PHE A 689 -0.36 -22.76 17.73
N PRO A 690 0.04 -22.52 16.46
CA PRO A 690 1.44 -22.20 16.15
C PRO A 690 1.81 -20.79 16.64
N THR A 691 2.32 -20.70 17.87
CA THR A 691 2.94 -19.50 18.46
C THR A 691 4.46 -19.58 18.38
N THR A 692 5.15 -18.45 18.44
CA THR A 692 6.62 -18.42 18.44
C THR A 692 7.19 -18.22 19.85
N PRO A 693 8.34 -18.83 20.20
CA PRO A 693 9.05 -18.56 21.44
C PRO A 693 9.38 -17.07 21.63
N ASP A 694 9.29 -16.62 22.89
CA ASP A 694 9.47 -15.23 23.36
C ASP A 694 8.39 -14.22 22.90
N SER A 695 7.31 -14.70 22.29
CA SER A 695 6.12 -13.88 22.04
C SER A 695 5.40 -13.47 23.35
N PHE A 696 4.51 -12.47 23.25
CA PHE A 696 3.82 -11.89 24.41
C PHE A 696 3.03 -12.93 25.21
N GLN A 697 2.35 -13.84 24.52
CA GLN A 697 1.55 -14.90 25.12
C GLN A 697 1.64 -16.16 24.23
N PRO A 698 2.66 -17.02 24.43
CA PRO A 698 2.88 -18.21 23.61
C PRO A 698 1.92 -19.36 23.93
N THR A 699 1.12 -19.26 24.99
CA THR A 699 0.18 -20.28 25.44
C THR A 699 -1.22 -19.71 25.61
N LEU A 700 -2.23 -20.44 25.10
CA LEU A 700 -3.65 -20.17 25.33
C LEU A 700 -3.94 -20.07 26.85
N ALA A 701 -4.67 -19.03 27.27
CA ALA A 701 -4.98 -18.78 28.69
C ALA A 701 -6.40 -19.22 29.11
N GLY A 702 -7.36 -19.17 28.18
CA GLY A 702 -8.77 -19.53 28.39
C GLY A 702 -9.20 -20.71 27.51
N SER A 703 -10.48 -20.74 27.15
CA SER A 703 -11.01 -21.69 26.14
C SER A 703 -10.83 -21.22 24.71
N ASN A 704 -10.72 -19.90 24.51
CA ASN A 704 -10.49 -19.28 23.21
C ASN A 704 -9.83 -17.90 23.44
N SER A 705 -8.81 -17.56 22.67
CA SER A 705 -8.15 -16.25 22.77
C SER A 705 -7.89 -15.69 21.38
N ALA A 706 -7.79 -14.36 21.28
CA ALA A 706 -7.36 -13.73 20.05
C ALA A 706 -5.94 -14.18 19.70
N PHE A 707 -5.55 -14.08 18.43
CA PHE A 707 -4.15 -14.27 18.03
C PHE A 707 -3.69 -13.16 17.07
N ILE A 708 -2.37 -12.96 17.00
CA ILE A 708 -1.70 -12.22 15.93
C ILE A 708 -0.48 -13.02 15.47
N ALA A 709 -0.39 -13.27 14.16
CA ALA A 709 0.80 -13.81 13.52
C ALA A 709 1.34 -12.84 12.46
N LYS A 710 2.66 -12.81 12.29
CA LYS A 710 3.37 -12.05 11.25
C LYS A 710 4.20 -12.97 10.37
N PHE A 711 3.93 -12.93 9.07
CA PHE A 711 4.70 -13.56 8.00
C PHE A 711 5.50 -12.50 7.23
N ARG A 712 6.46 -12.95 6.40
CA ARG A 712 7.21 -12.09 5.47
C ARG A 712 7.18 -12.66 4.04
N LEU A 713 5.98 -12.65 3.46
CA LEU A 713 5.73 -13.14 2.10
C LEU A 713 5.84 -12.03 1.04
N ALA A 714 5.75 -10.76 1.45
CA ALA A 714 5.67 -9.63 0.53
C ALA A 714 7.03 -8.93 0.38
N ALA A 715 7.27 -8.34 -0.79
CA ALA A 715 8.39 -7.43 -0.97
C ALA A 715 8.14 -6.10 -0.23
N PRO A 716 9.19 -5.37 0.21
CA PRO A 716 9.03 -4.02 0.74
C PRO A 716 8.33 -3.09 -0.25
N ILE A 717 7.28 -2.43 0.21
CA ILE A 717 6.47 -1.46 -0.54
C ILE A 717 7.25 -0.15 -0.62
N VAL A 718 8.03 0.01 -1.69
CA VAL A 718 8.73 1.26 -1.98
C VAL A 718 7.82 2.27 -2.69
N PRO A 719 7.99 3.58 -2.49
CA PRO A 719 7.29 4.61 -3.24
C PRO A 719 7.50 4.46 -4.76
N ILE A 720 6.49 4.77 -5.58
CA ILE A 720 6.60 4.71 -7.06
C ILE A 720 6.24 6.08 -7.65
N VAL A 721 7.08 6.64 -8.52
CA VAL A 721 6.82 7.91 -9.23
C VAL A 721 6.30 7.64 -10.64
N THR A 722 5.08 8.10 -10.93
CA THR A 722 4.40 7.89 -12.23
C THR A 722 4.31 9.14 -13.10
N ALA A 723 4.43 10.35 -12.54
CA ALA A 723 4.69 11.59 -13.28
C ALA A 723 5.16 12.74 -12.37
N ILE A 724 5.66 13.82 -12.98
CA ILE A 724 5.95 15.11 -12.35
C ILE A 724 5.37 16.22 -13.22
N SER A 725 4.69 17.20 -12.62
CA SER A 725 4.06 18.32 -13.33
C SER A 725 4.22 19.65 -12.57
N PRO A 726 4.86 20.68 -13.17
CA PRO A 726 5.66 20.62 -14.39
C PRO A 726 6.92 19.77 -14.20
N ASN A 727 7.33 19.03 -15.24
CA ASN A 727 8.59 18.28 -15.25
C ASN A 727 9.83 19.15 -15.54
N SER A 728 9.72 20.47 -15.41
CA SER A 728 10.82 21.41 -15.60
C SER A 728 10.60 22.72 -14.85
N GLY A 729 11.69 23.45 -14.58
CA GLY A 729 11.68 24.67 -13.79
C GLY A 729 13.00 25.44 -13.85
N SER A 730 13.15 26.52 -13.07
CA SER A 730 14.36 27.36 -13.10
C SER A 730 15.55 26.68 -12.44
N GLU A 731 16.76 26.82 -13.02
CA GLU A 731 18.04 26.48 -12.36
C GLU A 731 18.21 27.12 -10.96
N SER A 732 17.58 28.28 -10.72
CA SER A 732 17.55 28.93 -9.40
C SER A 732 16.61 28.25 -8.38
N GLY A 733 15.91 27.18 -8.76
CA GLY A 733 14.91 26.50 -7.94
C GLY A 733 13.62 27.31 -7.76
N GLY A 734 12.80 26.91 -6.78
CA GLY A 734 11.56 27.57 -6.41
C GLY A 734 10.34 27.17 -7.24
N THR A 735 10.49 26.33 -8.27
CA THR A 735 9.37 25.77 -9.03
C THR A 735 8.60 24.78 -8.17
N VAL A 736 7.32 25.07 -7.91
CA VAL A 736 6.39 24.12 -7.28
C VAL A 736 5.99 23.07 -8.31
N VAL A 737 6.06 21.80 -7.94
CA VAL A 737 5.62 20.65 -8.74
C VAL A 737 4.64 19.78 -7.96
N THR A 738 3.73 19.14 -8.68
CA THR A 738 3.00 17.96 -8.22
C THR A 738 3.73 16.72 -8.75
N ILE A 739 4.05 15.79 -7.85
CA ILE A 739 4.59 14.47 -8.14
C ILE A 739 3.44 13.48 -7.94
N THR A 740 3.11 12.68 -8.95
CA THR A 740 2.08 11.64 -8.84
C THR A 740 2.71 10.25 -8.77
N GLY A 741 2.04 9.31 -8.12
CA GLY A 741 2.61 8.01 -7.82
C GLY A 741 1.74 7.09 -6.99
N SER A 742 2.38 6.29 -6.14
CA SER A 742 1.76 5.46 -5.10
C SER A 742 2.70 5.25 -3.92
N SER A 743 2.14 4.89 -2.77
CA SER A 743 2.85 4.61 -1.51
C SER A 743 3.58 5.83 -0.93
N PHE A 744 3.01 7.03 -1.14
CA PHE A 744 3.55 8.31 -0.66
C PHE A 744 3.11 8.70 0.77
N THR A 745 2.14 8.01 1.38
CA THR A 745 1.59 8.40 2.70
C THR A 745 2.64 8.49 3.81
N ALA A 746 3.71 7.68 3.70
CA ALA A 746 4.78 7.60 4.70
C ALA A 746 6.08 8.35 4.30
N THR A 747 6.10 9.10 3.19
CA THR A 747 7.33 9.74 2.67
C THR A 747 8.06 10.58 3.72
N SER A 748 9.32 10.24 3.97
CA SER A 748 10.22 10.94 4.88
C SER A 748 11.05 12.02 4.17
N GLU A 749 11.48 11.77 2.92
CA GLU A 749 12.29 12.72 2.14
C GLU A 749 11.93 12.69 0.65
N VAL A 750 12.14 13.84 -0.01
CA VAL A 750 12.00 14.00 -1.46
C VAL A 750 13.28 14.65 -1.97
N PHE A 751 13.97 14.02 -2.93
CA PHE A 751 15.23 14.52 -3.49
C PHE A 751 15.08 14.85 -4.96
N PHE A 752 15.63 15.98 -5.39
CA PHE A 752 15.89 16.31 -6.79
C PHE A 752 17.37 16.06 -7.06
N GLY A 753 17.67 14.94 -7.73
CA GLY A 753 19.03 14.42 -7.85
C GLY A 753 19.58 13.99 -6.49
N SER A 754 20.43 14.82 -5.87
CA SER A 754 20.95 14.59 -4.51
C SER A 754 20.63 15.74 -3.54
N THR A 755 19.70 16.63 -3.91
CA THR A 755 19.32 17.80 -3.12
C THR A 755 17.91 17.61 -2.58
N ALA A 756 17.75 17.63 -1.26
CA ALA A 756 16.43 17.53 -0.63
C ALA A 756 15.54 18.73 -0.99
N ALA A 757 14.26 18.45 -1.26
CA ALA A 757 13.21 19.43 -1.51
C ALA A 757 12.41 19.73 -0.25
N ILE A 758 11.76 20.89 -0.22
CA ILE A 758 10.64 21.14 0.71
C ILE A 758 9.40 20.51 0.06
N PHE A 759 8.68 19.66 0.78
CA PHE A 759 7.52 18.94 0.25
C PHE A 759 6.37 18.83 1.25
N GLU A 760 5.21 18.44 0.73
CA GLU A 760 3.95 18.26 1.43
C GLU A 760 3.23 17.05 0.81
N ILE A 761 2.93 16.02 1.60
CA ILE A 761 2.16 14.86 1.15
C ILE A 761 0.69 15.28 1.03
N ILE A 762 0.09 15.11 -0.14
CA ILE A 762 -1.30 15.48 -0.42
C ILE A 762 -2.21 14.25 -0.31
N SER A 763 -1.72 13.09 -0.78
CA SER A 763 -2.35 11.78 -0.65
C SER A 763 -1.31 10.67 -0.85
N ASP A 764 -1.70 9.40 -0.74
CA ASP A 764 -0.81 8.28 -1.08
C ASP A 764 -0.33 8.28 -2.55
N THR A 765 -1.03 9.00 -3.42
CA THR A 765 -0.74 9.09 -4.86
C THR A 765 -0.24 10.46 -5.30
N GLU A 766 -0.11 11.44 -4.39
CA GLU A 766 0.30 12.81 -4.73
C GLU A 766 1.14 13.49 -3.63
N ILE A 767 2.30 14.02 -4.04
CA ILE A 767 3.15 14.91 -3.23
C ILE A 767 3.29 16.25 -3.96
N ARG A 768 3.17 17.37 -3.24
CA ARG A 768 3.56 18.69 -3.73
C ARG A 768 4.95 19.03 -3.22
N ALA A 769 5.90 19.27 -4.12
CA ALA A 769 7.29 19.59 -3.77
C ALA A 769 7.74 20.92 -4.39
N ILE A 770 8.73 21.56 -3.77
CA ILE A 770 9.41 22.75 -4.30
C ILE A 770 10.79 22.33 -4.78
N ALA A 771 11.02 22.40 -6.09
CA ALA A 771 12.31 22.08 -6.69
C ALA A 771 13.42 22.97 -6.10
N PRO A 772 14.48 22.39 -5.49
CA PRO A 772 15.62 23.16 -5.02
C PRO A 772 16.45 23.66 -6.22
N PRO A 773 17.44 24.57 -6.02
CA PRO A 773 18.35 24.99 -7.08
C PRO A 773 19.13 23.80 -7.66
N GLY A 774 19.39 23.81 -8.97
CA GLY A 774 20.02 22.71 -9.70
C GLY A 774 20.34 23.05 -11.16
N MET A 775 20.87 22.08 -11.92
CA MET A 775 21.21 22.23 -13.34
C MET A 775 20.94 20.93 -14.10
N GLY A 776 20.62 21.03 -15.39
CA GLY A 776 20.35 19.87 -16.25
C GLY A 776 19.10 19.06 -15.87
N THR A 777 19.01 17.84 -16.37
CA THR A 777 17.95 16.89 -15.98
C THR A 777 18.40 16.05 -14.78
N VAL A 778 17.58 16.01 -13.74
CA VAL A 778 17.76 15.17 -12.55
C VAL A 778 16.63 14.19 -12.41
N GLN A 779 16.85 13.13 -11.63
CA GLN A 779 15.79 12.23 -11.17
C GLN A 779 15.25 12.71 -9.84
N VAL A 780 13.92 12.74 -9.70
CA VAL A 780 13.24 13.07 -8.44
C VAL A 780 12.83 11.78 -7.75
N VAL A 781 13.43 11.49 -6.61
CA VAL A 781 13.18 10.25 -5.86
C VAL A 781 12.49 10.53 -4.52
N ILE A 782 11.61 9.60 -4.16
CA ILE A 782 10.77 9.65 -2.97
C ILE A 782 11.26 8.57 -2.01
N THR A 783 11.70 8.97 -0.83
CA THR A 783 12.15 8.07 0.23
C THR A 783 11.05 7.92 1.28
N GLY A 784 10.71 6.68 1.62
CA GLY A 784 9.87 6.33 2.77
C GLY A 784 10.64 5.48 3.78
N PRO A 785 9.98 4.99 4.85
CA PRO A 785 10.59 4.10 5.86
C PRO A 785 10.99 2.73 5.30
N THR A 786 10.58 2.44 4.06
CA THR A 786 10.54 1.14 3.41
C THR A 786 11.56 1.02 2.27
N GLY A 787 12.11 2.16 1.82
CA GLY A 787 13.03 2.27 0.69
C GLY A 787 12.85 3.59 -0.06
N THR A 788 13.53 3.70 -1.21
CA THR A 788 13.49 4.87 -2.10
C THR A 788 12.95 4.45 -3.46
N SER A 789 12.14 5.31 -4.09
CA SER A 789 11.55 5.04 -5.41
C SER A 789 12.58 4.81 -6.50
N GLU A 790 12.32 3.87 -7.41
CA GLU A 790 13.14 3.67 -8.60
C GLU A 790 13.18 4.92 -9.49
N THR A 791 14.34 5.15 -10.13
CA THR A 791 14.52 6.24 -11.10
C THR A 791 14.03 5.81 -12.48
N THR A 792 12.93 6.39 -12.93
CA THR A 792 12.30 6.10 -14.24
C THR A 792 12.33 7.33 -15.16
N PRO A 793 11.90 7.24 -16.43
CA PRO A 793 11.67 8.42 -17.25
C PRO A 793 10.57 9.36 -16.72
N ALA A 794 9.68 8.85 -15.86
CA ALA A 794 8.58 9.64 -15.28
C ALA A 794 9.01 10.46 -14.05
N SER A 795 10.10 10.07 -13.37
CA SER A 795 10.73 10.84 -12.29
C SER A 795 11.70 11.94 -12.80
N ALA A 796 11.82 12.16 -14.11
CA ALA A 796 12.76 13.14 -14.65
C ALA A 796 12.24 14.59 -14.49
N PHE A 797 13.04 15.46 -13.87
CA PHE A 797 12.81 16.90 -13.78
C PHE A 797 13.97 17.68 -14.42
N THR A 798 13.68 18.65 -15.27
CA THR A 798 14.71 19.41 -16.01
C THR A 798 14.81 20.87 -15.57
N TYR A 799 15.97 21.24 -15.04
CA TYR A 799 16.34 22.62 -14.80
C TYR A 799 16.64 23.35 -16.10
N LEU A 800 16.02 24.51 -16.27
CA LEU A 800 16.12 25.38 -17.43
C LEU A 800 16.90 26.65 -17.03
N PRO A 801 17.94 27.03 -17.79
CA PRO A 801 18.71 28.24 -17.50
C PRO A 801 17.87 29.50 -17.66
N GLU A 802 18.13 30.50 -16.81
CA GLU A 802 17.46 31.80 -16.92
C GLU A 802 17.76 32.43 -18.30
N PRO A 803 16.75 32.90 -19.06
CA PRO A 803 16.98 33.48 -20.37
C PRO A 803 17.95 34.67 -20.27
N PRO A 804 18.95 34.76 -21.17
CA PRO A 804 20.10 35.64 -20.96
C PRO A 804 19.69 37.11 -20.81
N GLN A 805 19.91 37.64 -19.61
CA GLN A 805 19.74 39.05 -19.25
C GLN A 805 20.37 39.95 -20.34
N PRO A 806 19.62 40.88 -20.98
CA PRO A 806 20.14 41.72 -22.05
C PRO A 806 21.44 42.44 -21.65
N GLY A 807 22.53 42.08 -22.32
CA GLY A 807 23.88 42.33 -21.83
C GLY A 807 24.19 43.81 -21.57
N LYS A 808 24.96 44.08 -20.51
CA LYS A 808 25.49 45.42 -20.21
C LYS A 808 26.29 45.95 -21.41
N VAL A 809 25.71 46.90 -22.13
CA VAL A 809 26.40 47.60 -23.23
C VAL A 809 27.58 48.40 -22.64
N LEU A 810 28.80 47.95 -22.95
CA LEU A 810 30.01 48.72 -22.69
C LEU A 810 30.10 49.87 -23.72
N PRO A 811 30.27 51.14 -23.30
CA PRO A 811 30.36 52.26 -24.23
C PRO A 811 31.70 52.29 -24.98
N PRO A 812 31.75 52.86 -26.20
CA PRO A 812 32.92 52.82 -27.07
C PRO A 812 34.08 53.71 -26.60
N THR A 813 35.26 53.42 -27.14
CA THR A 813 36.57 53.90 -26.67
C THR A 813 36.94 55.33 -27.11
N HIS A 814 37.70 56.00 -26.24
CA HIS A 814 38.55 57.18 -26.48
C HIS A 814 37.90 58.54 -26.83
N LEU A 815 38.02 59.48 -25.89
CA LEU A 815 38.58 60.82 -26.14
C LEU A 815 39.30 61.32 -24.87
N LYS A 816 40.31 62.20 -25.01
CA LYS A 816 41.15 62.71 -23.90
C LYS A 816 40.63 64.07 -23.42
N GLY A 817 40.57 64.31 -22.10
CA GLY A 817 40.18 65.62 -21.52
C GLY A 817 40.56 65.77 -20.04
N THR A 818 41.03 66.96 -19.64
CA THR A 818 41.66 67.26 -18.34
C THR A 818 40.72 67.52 -17.15
N GLN A 819 41.27 67.42 -15.93
CA GLN A 819 40.61 67.53 -14.62
C GLN A 819 39.83 68.84 -14.34
N LYS A 820 38.76 68.78 -13.51
CA LYS A 820 38.79 69.20 -12.08
C LYS A 820 37.47 68.98 -11.27
N LYS A 821 37.63 68.34 -10.10
CA LYS A 821 36.92 68.43 -8.79
C LYS A 821 35.45 68.91 -8.70
N ASN A 822 34.60 68.07 -8.09
CA ASN A 822 34.08 68.20 -6.69
C ASN A 822 33.19 66.97 -6.35
N ARG A 823 33.55 66.11 -5.38
CA ARG A 823 33.10 66.10 -3.97
C ARG A 823 31.58 66.27 -3.75
N PHE A 824 30.93 65.19 -3.30
CA PHE A 824 29.51 65.07 -2.93
C PHE A 824 29.14 65.84 -1.65
N LEU A 825 27.89 66.31 -1.54
CA LEU A 825 27.25 66.72 -0.28
C LEU A 825 25.71 66.51 -0.26
N SER A 826 25.26 65.64 0.66
CA SER A 826 23.91 65.60 1.29
C SER A 826 22.71 64.95 0.56
N GLN A 827 21.61 64.84 1.32
CA GLN A 827 20.55 63.82 1.27
C GLN A 827 19.41 64.12 0.26
N THR A 828 19.61 65.03 -0.69
CA THR A 828 18.51 65.66 -1.48
C THR A 828 18.18 64.93 -2.79
N ASP A 829 18.96 63.93 -3.20
CA ASP A 829 18.71 63.12 -4.41
C ASP A 829 17.40 62.28 -4.36
N TYR A 830 16.68 62.29 -3.23
CA TYR A 830 15.51 61.46 -2.96
C TYR A 830 14.17 62.03 -3.46
N ILE A 831 14.07 63.33 -3.78
CA ILE A 831 12.75 64.03 -3.86
C ILE A 831 12.30 64.46 -5.27
N ASN A 832 13.18 64.56 -6.27
CA ASN A 832 12.83 65.18 -7.57
C ASN A 832 12.15 64.26 -8.62
N VAL A 833 11.70 63.07 -8.24
CA VAL A 833 10.75 62.30 -9.04
C VAL A 833 9.33 62.86 -8.81
N LEU A 834 8.92 63.87 -9.58
CA LEU A 834 7.51 64.17 -9.98
C LEU A 834 7.34 65.58 -10.59
N LYS A 835 7.38 65.72 -11.93
CA LYS A 835 6.58 66.73 -12.67
C LYS A 835 6.13 66.19 -14.03
N TRP A 836 4.83 65.98 -14.19
CA TRP A 836 4.19 65.59 -15.46
C TRP A 836 3.28 66.72 -15.97
N LYS A 837 3.16 66.88 -17.29
CA LYS A 837 2.19 67.80 -17.92
C LYS A 837 0.89 67.06 -18.21
N ALA A 838 -0.23 67.54 -17.66
CA ALA A 838 -1.54 66.94 -17.87
C ALA A 838 -2.15 67.29 -19.25
N PRO A 839 -2.72 66.32 -19.98
CA PRO A 839 -3.62 66.56 -21.11
C PRO A 839 -5.00 67.12 -20.68
N LYS A 840 -5.81 67.55 -21.65
CA LYS A 840 -7.14 68.15 -21.43
C LYS A 840 -8.27 67.10 -21.33
N GLN A 841 -9.44 67.56 -20.87
CA GLN A 841 -10.65 66.75 -20.66
C GLN A 841 -11.19 66.08 -21.94
N GLY A 842 -11.77 64.91 -21.71
CA GLY A 842 -12.34 63.94 -22.66
C GLY A 842 -12.11 62.57 -22.03
N ASN A 843 -13.16 61.77 -21.80
CA ASN A 843 -13.11 60.60 -20.90
C ASN A 843 -11.87 59.72 -21.13
N PRO A 844 -10.89 59.71 -20.21
CA PRO A 844 -9.78 58.77 -20.31
C PRO A 844 -10.28 57.37 -19.93
N PRO A 845 -9.75 56.29 -20.56
CA PRO A 845 -9.87 54.96 -19.98
C PRO A 845 -9.25 54.98 -18.57
N ILE A 846 -9.67 54.08 -17.68
CA ILE A 846 -9.09 53.94 -16.34
C ILE A 846 -7.62 53.52 -16.50
N SER A 847 -6.75 54.52 -16.50
CA SER A 847 -5.36 54.40 -16.94
C SER A 847 -4.49 53.95 -15.77
N TYR A 848 -4.65 52.68 -15.40
CA TYR A 848 -3.74 52.03 -14.46
C TYR A 848 -2.32 52.10 -15.01
N LYS A 849 -1.36 52.45 -14.14
CA LYS A 849 0.06 52.40 -14.49
C LYS A 849 0.71 51.26 -13.73
N ILE A 850 1.29 50.33 -14.49
CA ILE A 850 2.13 49.29 -13.96
C ILE A 850 3.52 49.86 -13.72
N TYR A 851 4.00 49.77 -12.48
CA TYR A 851 5.37 50.03 -12.12
C TYR A 851 6.04 48.70 -11.77
N ARG A 852 7.05 48.29 -12.54
CA ARG A 852 7.98 47.22 -12.12
C ARG A 852 8.94 47.79 -11.09
N LEU A 853 9.06 47.15 -9.94
CA LEU A 853 10.12 47.42 -8.96
C LEU A 853 11.27 46.43 -9.17
N PRO A 854 12.43 46.83 -9.73
CA PRO A 854 13.47 45.88 -10.13
C PRO A 854 14.05 45.05 -8.99
N GLN A 855 13.97 45.55 -7.76
CA GLN A 855 14.48 44.88 -6.55
C GLN A 855 13.54 43.80 -5.98
N LEU A 856 12.32 43.66 -6.52
CA LEU A 856 11.28 42.74 -6.02
C LEU A 856 10.64 41.89 -7.13
N ASN A 857 11.08 42.07 -8.38
CA ASN A 857 10.59 41.46 -9.63
C ASN A 857 9.05 41.44 -9.88
N LYS A 858 8.26 42.17 -9.08
CA LYS A 858 6.79 42.24 -9.20
C LYS A 858 6.32 43.49 -9.92
N ALA A 859 5.19 43.37 -10.60
CA ALA A 859 4.44 44.47 -11.19
C ALA A 859 3.46 45.03 -10.14
N ILE A 860 3.43 46.35 -9.95
CA ILE A 860 2.42 46.99 -9.10
C ILE A 860 1.52 47.84 -9.98
N SER A 861 0.23 47.53 -9.98
CA SER A 861 -0.81 48.31 -10.64
C SER A 861 -1.35 49.36 -9.66
N VAL A 862 -1.26 50.64 -10.04
CA VAL A 862 -1.77 51.76 -9.23
C VAL A 862 -2.92 52.44 -9.97
N THR A 863 -4.08 52.49 -9.31
CA THR A 863 -5.33 53.04 -9.85
C THR A 863 -5.88 54.11 -8.89
N PRO A 864 -6.31 55.30 -9.38
CA PRO A 864 -7.00 56.27 -8.53
C PRO A 864 -8.31 55.67 -8.00
N ALA A 865 -8.50 55.64 -6.68
CA ALA A 865 -9.70 55.03 -6.09
C ALA A 865 -10.93 55.93 -6.26
N PHE A 866 -10.78 57.24 -6.00
CA PHE A 866 -11.86 58.23 -6.09
C PHE A 866 -11.35 59.62 -6.52
N LEU A 867 -12.28 60.49 -6.89
CA LEU A 867 -12.03 61.91 -7.15
C LEU A 867 -11.51 62.63 -5.88
N PRO A 868 -10.73 63.73 -6.02
CA PRO A 868 -10.10 64.39 -4.90
C PRO A 868 -11.08 64.95 -3.88
N LEU A 869 -10.93 64.52 -2.63
CA LEU A 869 -11.63 65.08 -1.48
C LEU A 869 -11.04 66.46 -1.14
N GLU A 870 -11.85 67.50 -1.27
CA GLU A 870 -11.51 68.85 -0.82
C GLU A 870 -11.70 68.98 0.69
N PHE A 871 -10.61 69.26 1.40
CA PHE A 871 -10.63 69.66 2.80
C PHE A 871 -10.05 71.07 2.96
N LYS A 872 -10.40 71.76 4.04
CA LYS A 872 -9.72 73.01 4.42
C LYS A 872 -8.53 72.67 5.31
N ASP A 873 -7.37 73.21 4.99
CA ASP A 873 -6.24 73.22 5.94
C ASP A 873 -6.43 74.29 7.03
N HIS A 874 -5.57 74.28 8.04
CA HIS A 874 -5.61 75.28 9.13
C HIS A 874 -5.37 76.72 8.65
N ASN A 875 -4.74 76.92 7.48
CA ASN A 875 -4.58 78.21 6.82
C ASN A 875 -5.81 78.61 5.98
N ARG A 876 -6.92 77.88 6.11
CA ARG A 876 -8.21 78.05 5.42
C ARG A 876 -8.15 77.93 3.89
N LYS A 877 -7.05 77.42 3.32
CA LYS A 877 -6.97 77.13 1.89
C LYS A 877 -7.64 75.77 1.60
N LYS A 878 -8.22 75.64 0.41
CA LYS A 878 -8.76 74.37 -0.09
C LYS A 878 -7.60 73.49 -0.56
N SER A 879 -7.38 72.39 0.13
CA SER A 879 -6.35 71.40 -0.16
C SER A 879 -7.00 70.08 -0.56
N LYS A 880 -6.37 69.33 -1.48
CA LYS A 880 -6.97 68.14 -2.13
C LYS A 880 -6.20 66.89 -1.75
N ALA A 881 -6.87 65.97 -1.07
CA ALA A 881 -6.33 64.62 -0.83
C ALA A 881 -6.68 63.71 -2.01
N TYR A 882 -5.78 62.77 -2.32
CA TYR A 882 -5.97 61.77 -3.36
C TYR A 882 -5.75 60.38 -2.78
N THR A 883 -6.75 59.51 -2.91
CA THR A 883 -6.69 58.11 -2.48
C THR A 883 -6.48 57.21 -3.68
N TYR A 884 -5.51 56.31 -3.58
CA TYR A 884 -5.13 55.36 -4.61
C TYR A 884 -5.32 53.93 -4.07
N LEU A 885 -5.78 53.05 -4.96
CA LEU A 885 -5.77 51.61 -4.74
C LEU A 885 -4.51 51.03 -5.39
N ILE A 886 -3.83 50.15 -4.66
CA ILE A 886 -2.55 49.55 -5.03
C ILE A 886 -2.73 48.05 -4.97
N ILE A 887 -2.43 47.37 -6.08
CA ILE A 887 -2.54 45.91 -6.19
C ILE A 887 -1.27 45.36 -6.82
N ALA A 888 -0.67 44.34 -6.22
CA ALA A 888 0.42 43.60 -6.86
C ALA A 888 -0.17 42.65 -7.90
N VAL A 889 0.51 42.55 -9.05
CA VAL A 889 0.21 41.60 -10.12
C VAL A 889 1.46 40.77 -10.37
N ASP A 890 1.31 39.45 -10.44
CA ASP A 890 2.41 38.58 -10.87
C ASP A 890 2.56 38.55 -12.41
N GLU A 891 3.49 37.75 -12.91
CA GLU A 891 3.76 37.63 -14.35
C GLU A 891 2.73 36.77 -15.12
N PHE A 892 1.82 36.09 -14.41
CA PHE A 892 0.70 35.33 -14.97
C PHE A 892 -0.61 36.12 -14.97
N GLY A 893 -0.65 37.26 -14.28
CA GLY A 893 -1.80 38.17 -14.21
C GLY A 893 -2.63 38.04 -12.93
N ASN A 894 -2.22 37.22 -11.96
CA ASN A 894 -2.95 37.08 -10.70
C ASN A 894 -2.77 38.33 -9.84
N VAL A 895 -3.86 38.76 -9.18
CA VAL A 895 -3.92 40.01 -8.40
C VAL A 895 -3.98 39.74 -6.91
N SER A 896 -3.20 40.50 -6.13
CA SER A 896 -3.26 40.46 -4.66
C SER A 896 -4.57 41.03 -4.10
N ALA A 897 -4.80 40.84 -2.80
CA ALA A 897 -5.72 41.70 -2.07
C ALA A 897 -5.30 43.18 -2.22
N PRO A 898 -6.25 44.13 -2.39
CA PRO A 898 -5.92 45.53 -2.66
C PRO A 898 -5.57 46.29 -1.37
N ALA A 899 -4.46 47.04 -1.40
CA ALA A 899 -4.12 48.02 -0.37
C ALA A 899 -4.58 49.43 -0.80
N SER A 900 -4.83 50.33 0.16
CA SER A 900 -5.15 51.73 -0.14
C SER A 900 -4.14 52.69 0.49
N ILE A 901 -3.81 53.77 -0.23
CA ILE A 901 -2.92 54.83 0.24
C ILE A 901 -3.57 56.19 -0.03
N THR A 902 -3.52 57.10 0.94
CA THR A 902 -4.10 58.45 0.81
C THR A 902 -2.99 59.50 0.93
N VAL A 903 -2.72 60.20 -0.17
CA VAL A 903 -1.71 61.25 -0.25
C VAL A 903 -2.37 62.59 0.04
N LYS A 904 -1.82 63.33 1.01
CA LYS A 904 -2.15 64.74 1.29
C LYS A 904 -1.00 65.62 0.79
N PRO A 905 -1.26 66.83 0.26
CA PRO A 905 -0.23 67.69 -0.29
C PRO A 905 0.49 68.50 0.80
N ASN A 906 1.48 67.87 1.45
CA ASN A 906 2.70 68.45 2.05
C ASN A 906 3.48 67.32 2.76
#